data_AF-A0A8C0SYJ3-F1
#
_entry.id   AF-A0A8C0SYJ3-F1
#
_cell.length_a   1.000
_cell.length_b   1.000
_cell.length_c   1.000
_cell.angle_alpha   90.00
_cell.angle_beta   90.00
_cell.angle_gamma   90.00
#
_symmetry.space_group_name_H-M   'P 1'
#
loop_
_entity.id
_entity.type
_entity.pdbx_description
1 polymer ?
#
loop_
_entity_poly.entity_id
_entity_poly.type
_entity_poly.pdbx_seq_one_letter_code
_entity_poly.pdbx_strand_id
1 'polypeptide(L)'
;MTGARPCGAEQRRGRERGGGGDGDGGGDGGGGPAAAGGMSGARGAGPALVALLLAASVLSAALLAPGDSPERGAEAAPPRDLDKKKHVELKMDQALLLIHNELHGTNMTVYWNSERCYHCLFQILVNVSWSGKPGKPSIAAVALSTQHGSLLQLNDTLEEKEICRLEYKFGEFGNYSLLVKHVHNGVNEIACDIVVNKNPIDSNLPVCIAFLVGVALIIAVSLLRFLLSLDDFHNWISKAINSRETDRLINSELGSPGRAGSIGGEAQQEAWHPPSALPRLRSIDTFRGFVFIMGSSIFLSMTSMLQRGCSKFRLLGKIAWRSFLLFCIGVVIVNPNYCLGPLSWDKVRIPGVLQRLGVTYFVVAVLELIFAKPVPESCASERRCFSLRDIILSWPQWLFILLLESIWLGLTFFLPVPGCPTGYLGPGGIGDLGKYPNCTGGAAGYIDRLLLGDDHIYQHPSSAVLYHTKVPYDPEGILGTISSIVMAFLGIQAGKILLYYKDQTKDILIRFTAWCCFLGLISVALTKISENEGFIPINKNLWSISYVTTLSSFAFFILLILYPIVDVKGLWTGTPFFYPGMNSILVYVGHEVFENYFPFQWKLEDNQSHKEHLTQNIVATALWVLIAYILYKKKVFWKI
;
A
#
# COMPACT_ATOMS: atom_id res chain seq x y z
N MET A 1 56.04 5.41 19.76
CA MET A 1 55.06 4.85 20.72
C MET A 1 54.20 5.99 21.22
N THR A 2 53.09 6.22 20.55
CA THR A 2 52.29 7.44 20.67
C THR A 2 50.82 7.06 20.56
N GLY A 3 50.07 7.35 21.62
CA GLY A 3 48.62 7.28 21.63
C GLY A 3 48.00 8.49 20.94
N ALA A 4 46.72 8.37 20.58
CA ALA A 4 45.90 9.49 20.17
C ALA A 4 44.49 9.35 20.76
N ARG A 5 44.11 10.35 21.56
CA ARG A 5 42.78 10.60 22.15
C ARG A 5 41.85 11.31 21.14
N PRO A 6 40.54 11.38 21.42
CA PRO A 6 39.54 11.97 20.52
C PRO A 6 39.33 13.48 20.76
N CYS A 7 38.97 14.24 19.72
CA CYS A 7 38.62 15.66 19.83
C CYS A 7 37.11 15.87 20.09
N GLY A 8 36.83 16.52 21.21
CA GLY A 8 35.57 17.18 21.54
C GLY A 8 35.61 18.68 21.23
N ALA A 9 34.44 19.30 21.39
CA ALA A 9 34.09 20.68 21.11
C ALA A 9 34.91 21.73 21.89
N GLU A 10 35.03 22.93 21.32
CA GLU A 10 35.53 24.10 22.05
C GLU A 10 34.62 25.32 21.85
N GLN A 11 34.26 25.93 22.99
CA GLN A 11 33.47 27.14 23.13
C GLN A 11 34.17 28.06 24.14
N ARG A 12 34.36 29.32 23.72
CA ARG A 12 34.34 30.60 24.49
C ARG A 12 35.61 31.24 25.12
N ARG A 13 35.59 32.59 24.98
CA ARG A 13 36.24 33.71 25.71
C ARG A 13 37.70 33.97 25.31
N GLY A 14 38.19 35.20 25.07
CA GLY A 14 37.75 36.56 25.40
C GLY A 14 38.91 37.28 26.11
N ARG A 15 39.51 38.33 25.52
CA ARG A 15 40.38 39.29 26.24
C ARG A 15 40.60 40.59 25.44
N GLU A 16 40.59 41.69 26.20
CA GLU A 16 40.62 43.12 25.82
C GLU A 16 42.02 43.71 25.59
N ARG A 17 42.02 45.00 25.17
CA ARG A 17 43.04 46.08 25.15
C ARG A 17 43.70 46.32 23.78
N GLY A 18 43.79 47.53 23.22
CA GLY A 18 43.37 48.89 23.61
C GLY A 18 44.09 49.94 22.74
N GLY A 19 43.50 51.15 22.58
CA GLY A 19 44.09 52.43 22.08
C GLY A 19 44.47 52.48 20.59
N GLY A 20 44.23 53.52 19.79
CA GLY A 20 43.80 54.91 19.94
C GLY A 20 44.38 55.70 18.74
N GLY A 21 43.70 56.73 18.24
CA GLY A 21 44.34 57.76 17.38
C GLY A 21 43.64 58.09 16.05
N ASP A 22 43.13 59.33 16.02
CA ASP A 22 42.45 60.12 14.99
C ASP A 22 43.06 60.19 13.57
N GLY A 23 42.23 60.61 12.60
CA GLY A 23 42.72 61.38 11.42
C GLY A 23 41.97 61.21 10.08
N ASP A 24 40.83 61.90 9.95
CA ASP A 24 40.33 62.71 8.81
C ASP A 24 40.40 62.24 7.32
N GLY A 25 39.33 62.53 6.57
CA GLY A 25 39.40 62.72 5.10
C GLY A 25 38.46 61.92 4.17
N GLY A 26 37.22 62.41 3.99
CA GLY A 26 36.56 62.65 2.69
C GLY A 26 36.27 61.52 1.66
N GLY A 27 34.99 61.37 1.31
CA GLY A 27 34.57 61.39 -0.10
C GLY A 27 34.12 60.09 -0.79
N ASP A 28 32.80 60.00 -0.97
CA ASP A 28 32.04 59.40 -2.10
C ASP A 28 32.11 57.91 -2.45
N GLY A 29 30.91 57.34 -2.66
CA GLY A 29 30.71 56.10 -3.42
C GLY A 29 29.62 55.19 -2.87
N GLY A 30 28.35 55.58 -3.00
CA GLY A 30 27.19 54.79 -2.61
C GLY A 30 27.07 53.45 -3.36
N GLY A 31 26.75 52.40 -2.60
CA GLY A 31 26.45 51.05 -3.09
C GLY A 31 26.09 50.14 -1.91
N GLY A 32 24.96 50.42 -1.25
CA GLY A 32 24.49 49.63 -0.12
C GLY A 32 24.16 48.17 -0.51
N PRO A 33 24.46 47.18 0.34
CA PRO A 33 23.95 45.83 0.15
C PRO A 33 22.47 45.79 0.54
N ALA A 34 21.63 45.41 -0.43
CA ALA A 34 20.21 45.21 -0.24
C ALA A 34 19.95 44.11 0.81
N ALA A 35 19.30 44.56 1.89
CA ALA A 35 18.41 43.87 2.80
C ALA A 35 18.30 42.33 2.66
N ALA A 36 18.76 41.65 3.71
CA ALA A 36 18.25 40.35 4.12
C ALA A 36 16.74 40.45 4.39
N GLY A 37 15.93 40.12 3.39
CA GLY A 37 14.50 39.90 3.54
C GLY A 37 14.25 38.61 4.32
N GLY A 38 13.98 38.75 5.61
CA GLY A 38 13.49 37.65 6.44
C GLY A 38 12.13 37.17 5.94
N MET A 39 12.09 35.97 5.36
CA MET A 39 10.85 35.21 5.16
C MET A 39 10.36 34.67 6.51
N SER A 40 9.78 35.58 7.31
CA SER A 40 8.85 35.25 8.38
C SER A 40 7.47 35.04 7.75
N GLY A 41 7.19 33.84 7.27
CA GLY A 41 5.91 33.59 6.57
C GLY A 41 5.60 32.12 6.28
N ALA A 42 6.02 31.18 7.14
CA ALA A 42 5.60 29.78 7.03
C ALA A 42 5.60 29.06 8.40
N ARG A 43 5.42 29.80 9.50
CA ARG A 43 5.22 29.18 10.83
C ARG A 43 3.73 28.91 11.03
N GLY A 44 3.31 27.65 10.88
CA GLY A 44 2.10 27.17 11.54
C GLY A 44 1.12 26.27 10.77
N ALA A 45 1.31 25.95 9.49
CA ALA A 45 0.30 25.19 8.74
C ALA A 45 0.22 23.69 9.09
N GLY A 46 1.33 23.10 9.54
CA GLY A 46 1.47 21.66 9.77
C GLY A 46 0.65 21.06 10.92
N PRO A 47 0.62 21.67 12.14
CA PRO A 47 -0.18 21.21 13.27
C PRO A 47 -1.68 21.19 12.98
N ALA A 48 -2.18 22.27 12.38
CA ALA A 48 -3.59 22.38 12.08
C ALA A 48 -3.99 21.45 10.93
N LEU A 49 -3.15 21.16 9.94
CA LEU A 49 -3.48 20.19 8.88
C LEU A 49 -3.55 18.75 9.43
N VAL A 50 -2.68 18.40 10.38
CA VAL A 50 -2.75 17.11 11.08
C VAL A 50 -3.99 17.05 11.95
N ALA A 51 -4.25 18.07 12.78
CA ALA A 51 -5.47 18.14 13.58
C ALA A 51 -6.73 18.05 12.70
N LEU A 52 -6.67 18.53 11.45
CA LEU A 52 -7.77 18.46 10.51
C LEU A 52 -7.97 17.11 9.87
N LEU A 53 -6.90 16.45 9.46
CA LEU A 53 -7.00 15.10 8.93
C LEU A 53 -7.35 14.09 10.02
N LEU A 54 -6.93 14.35 11.26
CA LEU A 54 -7.34 13.60 12.45
C LEU A 54 -8.79 13.88 12.83
N ALA A 55 -9.21 15.14 12.86
CA ALA A 55 -10.61 15.48 13.11
C ALA A 55 -11.50 14.93 12.00
N ALA A 56 -11.07 14.97 10.74
CA ALA A 56 -11.81 14.41 9.62
C ALA A 56 -11.90 12.90 9.66
N SER A 57 -10.81 12.20 9.94
CA SER A 57 -10.86 10.74 10.12
C SER A 57 -11.70 10.33 11.32
N VAL A 58 -11.60 11.03 12.46
CA VAL A 58 -12.40 10.76 13.66
C VAL A 58 -13.87 11.10 13.46
N LEU A 59 -14.20 12.21 12.76
CA LEU A 59 -15.59 12.60 12.48
C LEU A 59 -16.21 11.71 11.39
N SER A 60 -15.46 11.35 10.35
CA SER A 60 -15.89 10.34 9.36
C SER A 60 -16.13 8.99 10.04
N ALA A 61 -15.28 8.58 10.97
CA ALA A 61 -15.47 7.38 11.77
C ALA A 61 -16.71 7.49 12.68
N ALA A 62 -16.94 8.63 13.32
CA ALA A 62 -18.11 8.86 14.17
C ALA A 62 -19.44 8.95 13.38
N LEU A 63 -19.40 9.44 12.14
CA LEU A 63 -20.56 9.50 11.24
C LEU A 63 -20.87 8.15 10.59
N LEU A 64 -19.88 7.26 10.51
CA LEU A 64 -20.03 5.88 10.04
C LEU A 64 -20.30 4.89 11.18
N ALA A 65 -20.07 5.30 12.43
CA ALA A 65 -20.42 4.51 13.60
C ALA A 65 -21.95 4.29 13.61
N PRO A 66 -22.41 3.06 13.89
CA PRO A 66 -23.83 2.79 13.97
C PRO A 66 -24.43 3.69 15.07
N GLY A 67 -25.37 4.54 14.67
CA GLY A 67 -26.21 5.26 15.61
C GLY A 67 -27.18 4.26 16.23
N ASP A 68 -27.22 4.21 17.56
CA ASP A 68 -28.24 3.50 18.33
C ASP A 68 -29.63 4.03 17.94
N SER A 69 -30.25 3.39 16.95
CA SER A 69 -31.60 3.69 16.51
C SER A 69 -32.44 2.45 16.77
N PRO A 70 -33.37 2.49 17.74
CA PRO A 70 -34.24 1.36 18.02
C PRO A 70 -35.36 1.32 16.98
N GLU A 71 -35.07 0.88 15.75
CA GLU A 71 -36.12 0.53 14.80
C GLU A 71 -36.61 -0.89 15.08
N ARG A 72 -37.46 -0.97 16.11
CA ARG A 72 -38.32 -2.11 16.39
C ARG A 72 -39.49 -2.09 15.40
N GLY A 73 -39.23 -2.49 14.16
CA GLY A 73 -40.26 -2.81 13.17
C GLY A 73 -40.77 -4.24 13.39
N ALA A 74 -41.85 -4.40 14.15
CA ALA A 74 -42.56 -5.66 14.24
C ALA A 74 -43.26 -5.93 12.90
N GLU A 75 -42.63 -6.72 12.03
CA GLU A 75 -43.26 -7.21 10.81
C GLU A 75 -43.77 -8.63 11.00
N ALA A 76 -45.07 -8.79 10.78
CA ALA A 76 -45.85 -9.98 11.07
C ALA A 76 -45.34 -11.21 10.32
N ALA A 77 -45.38 -12.36 11.02
CA ALA A 77 -45.04 -13.66 10.46
C ALA A 77 -45.86 -13.98 9.19
N PRO A 78 -45.21 -14.41 8.08
CA PRO A 78 -45.94 -14.97 6.94
C PRO A 78 -46.37 -16.41 7.25
N PRO A 79 -47.42 -16.92 6.59
CA PRO A 79 -48.01 -18.21 6.91
C PRO A 79 -47.02 -19.35 6.65
N ARG A 80 -47.09 -20.34 7.55
CA ARG A 80 -46.28 -21.56 7.55
C ARG A 80 -46.60 -22.41 6.32
N ASP A 81 -45.75 -22.30 5.30
CA ASP A 81 -45.41 -23.41 4.41
C ASP A 81 -44.12 -23.08 3.66
N LEU A 82 -42.98 -23.41 4.28
CA LEU A 82 -41.67 -23.30 3.65
C LEU A 82 -40.92 -24.60 3.88
N ASP A 83 -40.88 -25.38 2.80
CA ASP A 83 -40.03 -26.55 2.60
C ASP A 83 -38.63 -26.31 3.17
N LYS A 84 -38.12 -27.33 3.87
CA LYS A 84 -36.75 -27.46 4.39
C LYS A 84 -35.70 -27.11 3.30
N LYS A 85 -35.36 -25.84 3.13
CA LYS A 85 -34.19 -25.38 2.40
C LYS A 85 -33.17 -24.90 3.42
N LYS A 86 -31.96 -25.47 3.38
CA LYS A 86 -30.81 -25.02 4.17
C LYS A 86 -30.72 -23.49 4.06
N HIS A 87 -30.83 -22.77 5.18
CA HIS A 87 -30.48 -21.36 5.22
C HIS A 87 -28.99 -21.26 4.81
N VAL A 88 -28.73 -20.65 3.65
CA VAL A 88 -27.38 -20.33 3.21
C VAL A 88 -27.02 -19.02 3.90
N GLU A 89 -26.17 -19.10 4.92
CA GLU A 89 -25.62 -17.91 5.58
C GLU A 89 -24.59 -17.27 4.66
N LEU A 90 -24.83 -16.01 4.26
CA LEU A 90 -23.95 -15.26 3.37
C LEU A 90 -22.87 -14.56 4.17
N LYS A 91 -21.64 -14.59 3.65
CA LYS A 91 -20.51 -13.79 4.14
C LYS A 91 -20.35 -12.52 3.28
N MET A 92 -19.48 -11.62 3.73
CA MET A 92 -19.00 -10.48 2.96
C MET A 92 -18.47 -10.94 1.61
N ASP A 93 -18.70 -10.12 0.61
CA ASP A 93 -18.43 -10.41 -0.80
C ASP A 93 -19.19 -11.65 -1.34
N GLN A 94 -20.37 -11.96 -0.79
CA GLN A 94 -21.22 -13.04 -1.30
C GLN A 94 -22.65 -12.60 -1.64
N ALA A 95 -23.23 -13.31 -2.61
CA ALA A 95 -24.63 -13.22 -3.01
C ALA A 95 -25.29 -14.59 -3.00
N LEU A 96 -26.61 -14.62 -2.84
CA LEU A 96 -27.41 -15.84 -2.95
C LEU A 96 -27.91 -16.01 -4.39
N LEU A 97 -27.60 -17.14 -5.00
CA LEU A 97 -28.18 -17.57 -6.27
C LEU A 97 -29.08 -18.79 -6.07
N LEU A 98 -30.34 -18.65 -6.47
CA LEU A 98 -31.34 -19.70 -6.54
C LEU A 98 -31.46 -20.17 -7.99
N ILE A 99 -31.20 -21.44 -8.26
CA ILE A 99 -31.20 -22.01 -9.60
C ILE A 99 -32.45 -22.87 -9.76
N HIS A 100 -33.31 -22.48 -10.69
CA HIS A 100 -34.59 -23.12 -10.95
C HIS A 100 -34.50 -23.89 -12.26
N ASN A 101 -34.53 -25.22 -12.17
CA ASN A 101 -34.60 -26.10 -13.32
C ASN A 101 -36.07 -26.46 -13.61
N GLU A 102 -36.64 -25.89 -14.67
CA GLU A 102 -37.98 -26.20 -15.19
C GLU A 102 -37.96 -27.18 -16.37
N LEU A 103 -36.77 -27.62 -16.80
CA LEU A 103 -36.65 -28.57 -17.90
C LEU A 103 -37.17 -29.95 -17.48
N HIS A 104 -37.93 -30.57 -18.37
CA HIS A 104 -38.44 -31.92 -18.19
C HIS A 104 -37.42 -32.93 -18.71
N GLY A 105 -37.11 -33.97 -17.94
CA GLY A 105 -36.22 -35.05 -18.40
C GLY A 105 -34.74 -34.83 -18.11
N THR A 106 -34.30 -33.59 -17.89
CA THR A 106 -32.87 -33.25 -17.90
C THR A 106 -32.37 -32.84 -16.51
N ASN A 107 -31.29 -33.49 -16.10
CA ASN A 107 -30.51 -33.08 -14.95
C ASN A 107 -29.41 -32.12 -15.43
N MET A 108 -29.14 -31.08 -14.67
CA MET A 108 -28.25 -30.01 -15.10
C MET A 108 -27.08 -29.82 -14.15
N THR A 109 -25.87 -29.64 -14.70
CA THR A 109 -24.70 -29.23 -13.93
C THR A 109 -24.41 -27.77 -14.21
N VAL A 110 -24.27 -26.99 -13.14
CA VAL A 110 -23.88 -25.58 -13.22
C VAL A 110 -22.40 -25.50 -12.94
N TYR A 111 -21.65 -25.00 -13.90
CA TYR A 111 -20.25 -24.62 -13.78
C TYR A 111 -20.13 -23.12 -13.57
N TRP A 112 -19.07 -22.72 -12.88
CA TRP A 112 -18.75 -21.32 -12.64
C TRP A 112 -17.26 -21.04 -12.83
N ASN A 113 -16.96 -19.81 -13.22
CA ASN A 113 -15.62 -19.25 -13.21
C ASN A 113 -15.70 -17.75 -12.91
N SER A 114 -14.64 -17.15 -12.37
CA SER A 114 -14.55 -15.69 -12.23
C SER A 114 -14.06 -15.06 -13.54
N GLU A 115 -14.65 -13.92 -13.92
CA GLU A 115 -14.24 -13.10 -15.06
C GLU A 115 -12.76 -12.68 -14.98
N ARG A 116 -12.23 -12.49 -13.76
CA ARG A 116 -10.82 -12.16 -13.53
C ARG A 116 -9.89 -13.38 -13.60
N CYS A 117 -10.41 -14.60 -13.67
CA CYS A 117 -9.62 -15.82 -13.73
C CYS A 117 -9.23 -16.13 -15.18
N TYR A 118 -8.11 -15.57 -15.61
CA TYR A 118 -7.60 -15.71 -16.98
C TYR A 118 -7.28 -17.17 -17.33
N HIS A 119 -7.91 -17.70 -18.39
CA HIS A 119 -7.82 -19.09 -18.85
C HIS A 119 -8.00 -20.15 -17.74
N CYS A 120 -8.92 -19.94 -16.81
CA CYS A 120 -9.17 -20.93 -15.77
C CYS A 120 -10.10 -22.05 -16.21
N LEU A 121 -9.85 -23.25 -15.71
CA LEU A 121 -10.78 -24.38 -15.82
C LEU A 121 -12.07 -24.05 -15.04
N PHE A 122 -13.22 -24.23 -15.68
CA PHE A 122 -14.52 -24.12 -15.03
C PHE A 122 -14.64 -25.06 -13.83
N GLN A 123 -15.19 -24.56 -12.73
CA GLN A 123 -15.40 -25.30 -11.50
C GLN A 123 -16.87 -25.68 -11.37
N ILE A 124 -17.16 -26.88 -10.84
CA ILE A 124 -18.55 -27.29 -10.58
C ILE A 124 -19.09 -26.45 -9.43
N LEU A 125 -20.24 -25.81 -9.66
CA LEU A 125 -20.96 -25.02 -8.66
C LEU A 125 -21.98 -25.89 -7.92
N VAL A 126 -22.91 -26.50 -8.66
CA VAL A 126 -23.98 -27.36 -8.11
C VAL A 126 -24.62 -28.21 -9.22
N ASN A 127 -25.10 -29.40 -8.84
CA ASN A 127 -25.90 -30.26 -9.70
C ASN A 127 -27.38 -30.08 -9.33
N VAL A 128 -28.22 -29.79 -10.32
CA VAL A 128 -29.67 -29.55 -10.15
C VAL A 128 -30.44 -30.65 -10.87
N SER A 129 -30.98 -31.59 -10.10
CA SER A 129 -31.81 -32.67 -10.64
C SER A 129 -33.19 -32.17 -11.02
N TRP A 130 -33.86 -32.83 -11.98
CA TRP A 130 -35.28 -32.60 -12.25
C TRP A 130 -36.14 -32.96 -11.01
N SER A 131 -37.12 -32.11 -10.71
CA SER A 131 -38.14 -32.22 -9.64
C SER A 131 -39.05 -33.46 -9.71
N GLY A 132 -39.08 -34.21 -10.83
CA GLY A 132 -39.94 -35.38 -11.03
C GLY A 132 -41.46 -35.10 -11.11
N LYS A 133 -41.91 -33.90 -10.72
CA LYS A 133 -43.32 -33.47 -10.75
C LYS A 133 -43.55 -32.42 -11.86
N PRO A 134 -44.58 -32.57 -12.71
CA PRO A 134 -44.92 -31.56 -13.71
C PRO A 134 -45.28 -30.22 -13.02
N GLY A 135 -44.73 -29.11 -13.52
CA GLY A 135 -45.10 -27.76 -13.07
C GLY A 135 -44.46 -27.27 -11.75
N LYS A 136 -43.54 -28.03 -11.13
CA LYS A 136 -42.75 -27.54 -9.98
C LYS A 136 -41.25 -27.55 -10.32
N PRO A 137 -40.57 -26.40 -10.40
CA PRO A 137 -39.13 -26.37 -10.63
C PRO A 137 -38.36 -27.02 -9.48
N SER A 138 -37.26 -27.70 -9.81
CA SER A 138 -36.26 -28.06 -8.81
C SER A 138 -35.40 -26.84 -8.50
N ILE A 139 -35.12 -26.61 -7.21
CA ILE A 139 -34.43 -25.40 -6.77
C ILE A 139 -33.18 -25.78 -5.98
N ALA A 140 -32.02 -25.30 -6.45
CA ALA A 140 -30.77 -25.34 -5.72
C ALA A 140 -30.38 -23.93 -5.24
N ALA A 141 -29.83 -23.81 -4.03
CA ALA A 141 -29.36 -22.55 -3.47
C ALA A 141 -27.85 -22.60 -3.26
N VAL A 142 -27.12 -21.60 -3.78
CA VAL A 142 -25.66 -21.51 -3.69
C VAL A 142 -25.23 -20.07 -3.39
N ALA A 143 -24.17 -19.92 -2.59
CA ALA A 143 -23.49 -18.64 -2.40
C ALA A 143 -22.44 -18.43 -3.49
N LEU A 144 -22.44 -17.26 -4.12
CA LEU A 144 -21.47 -16.85 -5.14
C LEU A 144 -20.62 -15.68 -4.66
N SER A 145 -19.38 -15.60 -5.15
CA SER A 145 -18.52 -14.43 -4.93
C SER A 145 -19.01 -13.22 -5.71
N THR A 146 -19.01 -12.05 -5.07
CA THR A 146 -19.40 -10.77 -5.68
C THR A 146 -18.21 -9.85 -5.96
N GLN A 147 -16.98 -10.30 -5.68
CA GLN A 147 -15.77 -9.50 -5.91
C GLN A 147 -15.57 -9.15 -7.39
N HIS A 148 -15.92 -10.10 -8.27
CA HIS A 148 -15.69 -10.03 -9.71
C HIS A 148 -16.92 -10.57 -10.45
N GLY A 149 -17.04 -10.29 -11.75
CA GLY A 149 -18.05 -10.92 -12.59
C GLY A 149 -17.94 -12.43 -12.54
N SER A 150 -19.08 -13.11 -12.59
CA SER A 150 -19.16 -14.57 -12.62
C SER A 150 -19.62 -15.03 -14.00
N LEU A 151 -18.88 -15.98 -14.56
CA LEU A 151 -19.22 -16.68 -15.79
C LEU A 151 -19.84 -18.02 -15.42
N LEU A 152 -21.14 -18.17 -15.66
CA LEU A 152 -21.90 -19.38 -15.41
C LEU A 152 -22.08 -20.15 -16.71
N GLN A 153 -21.78 -21.45 -16.69
CA GLN A 153 -22.00 -22.35 -17.80
C GLN A 153 -22.87 -23.52 -17.34
N LEU A 154 -24.01 -23.72 -17.99
CA LEU A 154 -25.00 -24.72 -17.65
C LEU A 154 -24.91 -25.82 -18.70
N ASN A 155 -24.61 -27.04 -18.29
CA ASN A 155 -24.56 -28.20 -19.19
C ASN A 155 -25.58 -29.25 -18.79
N ASP A 156 -26.10 -29.97 -19.78
CA ASP A 156 -26.84 -31.20 -19.54
C ASP A 156 -25.88 -32.25 -18.95
N THR A 157 -26.26 -32.85 -17.83
CA THR A 157 -25.46 -33.88 -17.16
C THR A 157 -25.26 -35.16 -17.98
N LEU A 158 -26.20 -35.50 -18.86
CA LEU A 158 -26.17 -36.75 -19.62
C LEU A 158 -25.44 -36.60 -20.95
N GLU A 159 -25.68 -35.48 -21.65
CA GLU A 159 -25.12 -35.23 -22.97
C GLU A 159 -23.83 -34.38 -22.95
N GLU A 160 -23.45 -33.84 -21.78
CA GLU A 160 -22.40 -32.82 -21.60
C GLU A 160 -22.55 -31.60 -22.53
N LYS A 161 -23.74 -31.42 -23.10
CA LYS A 161 -24.05 -30.36 -24.05
C LYS A 161 -24.29 -29.06 -23.30
N GLU A 162 -23.64 -28.00 -23.78
CA GLU A 162 -23.88 -26.65 -23.28
C GLU A 162 -25.34 -26.26 -23.55
N ILE A 163 -26.07 -26.01 -22.47
CA ILE A 163 -27.44 -25.49 -22.50
C ILE A 163 -27.37 -23.97 -22.64
N CYS A 164 -26.52 -23.33 -21.82
CA CYS A 164 -26.53 -21.89 -21.67
C CYS A 164 -25.25 -21.37 -21.02
N ARG A 165 -24.83 -20.18 -21.45
CA ARG A 165 -23.68 -19.47 -20.87
C ARG A 165 -24.07 -18.03 -20.58
N LEU A 166 -23.83 -17.62 -19.34
CA LEU A 166 -24.25 -16.33 -18.81
C LEU A 166 -23.06 -15.66 -18.13
N GLU A 167 -22.88 -14.38 -18.42
CA GLU A 167 -21.96 -13.52 -17.72
C GLU A 167 -22.76 -12.52 -16.90
N TYR A 168 -22.58 -12.54 -15.58
CA TYR A 168 -23.32 -11.66 -14.68
C TYR A 168 -22.47 -11.22 -13.50
N LYS A 169 -22.57 -9.93 -13.16
CA LYS A 169 -21.91 -9.36 -11.99
C LYS A 169 -22.91 -9.28 -10.83
N PHE A 170 -22.81 -10.23 -9.93
CA PHE A 170 -23.62 -10.27 -8.72
C PHE A 170 -23.18 -9.18 -7.73
N GLY A 171 -24.15 -8.52 -7.09
CA GLY A 171 -23.90 -7.56 -6.03
C GLY A 171 -24.03 -8.19 -4.65
N GLU A 172 -23.30 -7.66 -3.69
CA GLU A 172 -23.18 -8.20 -2.33
C GLU A 172 -24.53 -8.24 -1.60
N PHE A 173 -24.78 -9.34 -0.88
CA PHE A 173 -26.04 -9.65 -0.20
C PHE A 173 -27.30 -9.62 -1.09
N GLY A 174 -27.14 -9.57 -2.41
CA GLY A 174 -28.23 -9.69 -3.35
C GLY A 174 -28.79 -11.12 -3.37
N ASN A 175 -30.09 -11.22 -3.66
CA ASN A 175 -30.76 -12.51 -3.86
C ASN A 175 -31.24 -12.58 -5.31
N TYR A 176 -30.75 -13.57 -6.05
CA TYR A 176 -30.97 -13.74 -7.47
C TYR A 176 -31.59 -15.10 -7.75
N SER A 177 -32.49 -15.18 -8.73
CA SER A 177 -33.06 -16.41 -9.26
C SER A 177 -32.66 -16.60 -10.72
N LEU A 178 -32.02 -17.70 -11.05
CA LEU A 178 -31.74 -18.15 -12.41
C LEU A 178 -32.84 -19.12 -12.86
N LEU A 179 -33.65 -18.70 -13.83
CA LEU A 179 -34.77 -19.47 -14.38
C LEU A 179 -34.34 -20.12 -15.69
N VAL A 180 -34.36 -21.45 -15.76
CA VAL A 180 -34.03 -22.21 -16.98
C VAL A 180 -35.30 -22.88 -17.52
N LYS A 181 -35.80 -22.42 -18.68
CA LYS A 181 -37.10 -22.83 -19.25
C LYS A 181 -37.05 -22.94 -20.79
N HIS A 182 -38.00 -23.65 -21.39
CA HIS A 182 -38.18 -23.69 -22.85
C HIS A 182 -38.90 -22.43 -23.39
N VAL A 183 -38.43 -21.90 -24.51
CA VAL A 183 -39.08 -20.79 -25.22
C VAL A 183 -40.33 -21.31 -25.94
N HIS A 184 -41.49 -20.69 -25.69
CA HIS A 184 -42.80 -21.15 -26.19
C HIS A 184 -43.05 -20.97 -27.72
N ASN A 185 -42.04 -20.60 -28.51
CA ASN A 185 -42.21 -20.19 -29.92
C ASN A 185 -41.87 -21.26 -30.98
N GLY A 186 -42.13 -22.55 -30.71
CA GLY A 186 -42.02 -23.61 -31.73
C GLY A 186 -40.60 -24.01 -32.12
N VAL A 187 -39.59 -23.43 -31.48
CA VAL A 187 -38.19 -23.87 -31.52
C VAL A 187 -37.86 -24.38 -30.12
N ASN A 188 -37.22 -25.54 -30.00
CA ASN A 188 -36.70 -26.10 -28.73
C ASN A 188 -35.51 -25.27 -28.18
N GLU A 189 -35.61 -23.94 -28.20
CA GLU A 189 -34.63 -23.05 -27.58
C GLU A 189 -34.86 -22.97 -26.07
N ILE A 190 -33.78 -23.02 -25.31
CA ILE A 190 -33.78 -22.90 -23.85
C ILE A 190 -33.39 -21.47 -23.51
N ALA A 191 -34.20 -20.80 -22.69
CA ALA A 191 -33.93 -19.47 -22.17
C ALA A 191 -33.44 -19.55 -20.72
N CYS A 192 -32.44 -18.73 -20.41
CA CYS A 192 -31.92 -18.57 -19.05
C CYS A 192 -32.04 -17.11 -18.62
N ASP A 193 -33.01 -16.84 -17.74
CA ASP A 193 -33.28 -15.49 -17.28
C ASP A 193 -32.79 -15.34 -15.84
N ILE A 194 -32.02 -14.29 -15.56
CA ILE A 194 -31.64 -13.90 -14.19
C ILE A 194 -32.64 -12.86 -13.69
N VAL A 195 -33.31 -13.18 -12.58
CA VAL A 195 -34.26 -12.30 -11.89
C VAL A 195 -33.67 -11.86 -10.55
N VAL A 196 -33.80 -10.57 -10.24
CA VAL A 196 -33.35 -10.02 -8.95
C VAL A 196 -34.52 -10.10 -7.96
N ASN A 197 -34.40 -10.95 -6.94
CA ASN A 197 -35.40 -11.08 -5.88
C ASN A 197 -35.20 -10.04 -4.77
N LYS A 198 -33.94 -9.76 -4.43
CA LYS A 198 -33.54 -8.72 -3.47
C LYS A 198 -32.37 -7.94 -4.05
N ASN A 199 -32.51 -6.62 -4.07
CA ASN A 199 -31.46 -5.73 -4.54
C ASN A 199 -30.19 -5.85 -3.69
N PRO A 200 -29.00 -5.81 -4.31
CA PRO A 200 -27.74 -5.86 -3.59
C PRO A 200 -27.46 -4.58 -2.80
N ILE A 201 -26.56 -4.68 -1.83
CA ILE A 201 -26.05 -3.54 -1.06
C ILE A 201 -24.86 -2.93 -1.81
N ASP A 202 -24.76 -1.60 -1.83
CA ASP A 202 -23.61 -0.90 -2.41
C ASP A 202 -22.47 -0.79 -1.39
N SER A 203 -21.42 -1.60 -1.58
CA SER A 203 -20.21 -1.60 -0.76
C SER A 203 -19.31 -0.38 -0.97
N ASN A 204 -19.49 0.38 -2.07
CA ASN A 204 -18.72 1.61 -2.32
C ASN A 204 -19.30 2.83 -1.62
N LEU A 205 -20.59 2.78 -1.24
CA LEU A 205 -21.29 3.89 -0.63
C LEU A 205 -20.58 4.44 0.63
N PRO A 206 -20.12 3.61 1.60
CA PRO A 206 -19.37 4.09 2.76
C PRO A 206 -18.08 4.83 2.40
N VAL A 207 -17.37 4.36 1.37
CA VAL A 207 -16.12 4.97 0.90
C VAL A 207 -16.41 6.33 0.28
N CYS A 208 -17.44 6.44 -0.55
CA CYS A 208 -17.88 7.70 -1.14
C CYS A 208 -18.29 8.71 -0.05
N ILE A 209 -19.05 8.28 0.96
CA ILE A 209 -19.44 9.14 2.09
C ILE A 209 -18.21 9.61 2.85
N ALA A 210 -17.30 8.70 3.21
CA ALA A 210 -16.06 9.05 3.91
C ALA A 210 -15.22 10.06 3.12
N PHE A 211 -15.09 9.87 1.80
CA PHE A 211 -14.38 10.78 0.91
C PHE A 211 -15.03 12.17 0.88
N LEU A 212 -16.34 12.24 0.67
CA LEU A 212 -17.08 13.51 0.63
C LEU A 212 -16.99 14.27 1.95
N VAL A 213 -17.10 13.57 3.09
CA VAL A 213 -16.89 14.16 4.42
C VAL A 213 -15.46 14.69 4.56
N GLY A 214 -14.46 13.92 4.15
CA GLY A 214 -13.06 14.35 4.16
C GLY A 214 -12.82 15.62 3.33
N VAL A 215 -13.36 15.68 2.11
CA VAL A 215 -13.27 16.86 1.24
C VAL A 215 -13.99 18.06 1.86
N ALA A 216 -15.21 17.87 2.37
CA ALA A 216 -15.97 18.93 3.01
C ALA A 216 -15.22 19.53 4.21
N LEU A 217 -14.55 18.71 5.02
CA LEU A 217 -13.77 19.17 6.16
C LEU A 217 -12.50 19.93 5.74
N ILE A 218 -11.82 19.47 4.68
CA ILE A 218 -10.68 20.21 4.11
C ILE A 218 -11.12 21.58 3.61
N ILE A 219 -12.26 21.67 2.92
CA ILE A 219 -12.82 22.93 2.42
C ILE A 219 -13.21 23.82 3.60
N ALA A 220 -13.99 23.30 4.56
CA ALA A 220 -14.47 24.05 5.72
C ALA A 220 -13.32 24.69 6.49
N VAL A 221 -12.19 23.99 6.63
CA VAL A 221 -11.08 24.55 7.40
C VAL A 221 -10.11 25.37 6.58
N SER A 222 -9.98 25.10 5.29
CA SER A 222 -9.31 26.05 4.38
C SER A 222 -10.03 27.40 4.40
N LEU A 223 -11.38 27.38 4.38
CA LEU A 223 -12.23 28.55 4.55
C LEU A 223 -12.07 29.17 5.94
N LEU A 224 -12.13 28.39 7.02
CA LEU A 224 -11.95 28.91 8.37
C LEU A 224 -10.58 29.60 8.53
N ARG A 225 -9.50 29.01 7.99
CA ARG A 225 -8.18 29.64 8.01
C ARG A 225 -8.12 30.92 7.19
N PHE A 226 -8.74 30.92 6.01
CA PHE A 226 -8.83 32.10 5.17
C PHE A 226 -9.57 33.22 5.91
N LEU A 227 -10.72 32.91 6.52
CA LEU A 227 -11.49 33.85 7.35
C LEU A 227 -10.67 34.35 8.54
N LEU A 228 -9.97 33.48 9.27
CA LEU A 228 -9.09 33.87 10.37
C LEU A 228 -7.86 34.69 9.94
N SER A 229 -7.50 34.65 8.66
CA SER A 229 -6.43 35.46 8.07
C SER A 229 -6.90 36.86 7.66
N LEU A 230 -8.21 37.13 7.65
CA LEU A 230 -8.76 38.46 7.42
C LEU A 230 -8.80 39.22 8.76
N ASP A 231 -8.06 40.33 8.85
CA ASP A 231 -7.91 41.12 10.08
C ASP A 231 -9.27 41.57 10.66
N ASP A 232 -10.24 41.90 9.81
CA ASP A 232 -11.59 42.30 10.20
C ASP A 232 -12.37 41.17 10.91
N PHE A 233 -12.18 39.94 10.46
CA PHE A 233 -12.84 38.77 11.06
C PHE A 233 -12.18 38.36 12.37
N HIS A 234 -10.84 38.46 12.46
CA HIS A 234 -10.12 38.26 13.72
C HIS A 234 -10.56 39.28 14.79
N ASN A 235 -10.74 40.54 14.39
CA ASN A 235 -11.26 41.61 15.26
C ASN A 235 -12.73 41.40 15.65
N TRP A 236 -13.56 40.85 14.75
CA TRP A 236 -14.95 40.52 15.07
C TRP A 236 -15.06 39.34 16.05
N ILE A 237 -14.26 38.28 15.85
CA ILE A 237 -14.23 37.12 16.76
C ILE A 237 -13.69 37.52 18.14
N SER A 238 -12.61 38.29 18.22
CA SER A 238 -12.08 38.73 19.50
C SER A 238 -13.11 39.58 20.27
N LYS A 239 -13.92 40.36 19.55
CA LYS A 239 -15.05 41.13 20.13
C LYS A 239 -16.20 40.22 20.58
N ALA A 240 -16.52 39.16 19.84
CA ALA A 240 -17.60 38.21 20.15
C ALA A 240 -17.22 37.19 21.26
N ILE A 241 -15.96 36.82 21.37
CA ILE A 241 -15.44 35.97 22.46
C ILE A 241 -15.29 36.81 23.73
N ASN A 242 -14.73 38.02 23.64
CA ASN A 242 -14.69 38.93 24.79
C ASN A 242 -16.09 39.34 25.27
N SER A 243 -17.11 39.36 24.41
CA SER A 243 -18.49 39.60 24.83
C SER A 243 -19.16 38.40 25.51
N ARG A 244 -18.59 37.19 25.43
CA ARG A 244 -19.15 35.98 26.05
C ARG A 244 -18.39 35.52 27.31
N GLU A 245 -17.27 36.17 27.63
CA GLU A 245 -16.46 35.91 28.82
C GLU A 245 -16.37 37.12 29.78
N THR A 246 -17.25 38.11 29.61
CA THR A 246 -17.43 39.23 30.56
C THR A 246 -18.81 39.27 31.25
N ASP A 247 -19.55 38.16 31.28
CA ASP A 247 -20.85 38.08 31.97
C ASP A 247 -21.06 36.86 32.88
N ARG A 248 -19.96 36.29 33.40
CA ARG A 248 -20.01 35.41 34.58
C ARG A 248 -18.82 35.65 35.50
N LEU A 249 -18.81 36.83 36.12
CA LEU A 249 -18.11 37.01 37.38
C LEU A 249 -19.11 36.87 38.53
N ILE A 250 -18.73 36.04 39.50
CA ILE A 250 -19.10 36.12 40.92
C ILE A 250 -20.48 35.56 41.28
N ASN A 251 -20.49 34.30 41.73
CA ASN A 251 -21.06 33.97 43.04
C ASN A 251 -20.52 32.64 43.58
N SER A 252 -20.03 32.73 44.82
CA SER A 252 -19.95 31.70 45.86
C SER A 252 -18.94 30.54 45.64
N GLU A 253 -17.85 30.41 46.41
CA GLU A 253 -17.73 30.12 47.86
C GLU A 253 -17.21 28.69 48.05
N LEU A 254 -16.56 28.45 49.18
CA LEU A 254 -15.64 27.34 49.47
C LEU A 254 -16.21 25.92 49.35
N GLY A 255 -15.33 24.96 49.04
CA GLY A 255 -15.53 23.54 49.36
C GLY A 255 -14.41 22.61 48.85
N SER A 256 -13.64 22.02 49.75
CA SER A 256 -12.65 20.94 49.47
C SER A 256 -13.25 19.53 49.70
N PRO A 257 -12.47 18.44 49.64
CA PRO A 257 -12.67 17.28 48.77
C PRO A 257 -13.40 16.09 49.43
N GLY A 258 -13.92 15.13 48.65
CA GLY A 258 -14.39 13.87 49.24
C GLY A 258 -15.03 12.83 48.32
N ARG A 259 -14.35 11.66 48.28
CA ARG A 259 -14.86 10.28 48.34
C ARG A 259 -15.47 9.59 47.10
N ALA A 260 -14.68 8.65 46.58
CA ALA A 260 -14.94 7.23 46.31
C ALA A 260 -16.37 6.74 45.99
N GLY A 261 -16.45 5.95 44.91
CA GLY A 261 -17.44 4.90 44.70
C GLY A 261 -16.85 3.78 43.84
N SER A 262 -16.57 2.62 44.45
CA SER A 262 -16.20 1.37 43.78
C SER A 262 -17.45 0.54 43.49
N ILE A 263 -17.57 -0.03 42.29
CA ILE A 263 -18.28 -1.29 41.97
C ILE A 263 -17.61 -1.76 40.65
N GLY A 264 -16.95 -2.91 40.49
CA GLY A 264 -17.11 -4.23 41.11
C GLY A 264 -17.99 -5.11 40.22
N GLY A 265 -17.41 -5.84 39.25
CA GLY A 265 -18.20 -6.74 38.39
C GLY A 265 -17.42 -7.44 37.28
N GLU A 266 -16.77 -8.55 37.66
CA GLU A 266 -16.58 -9.80 36.91
C GLU A 266 -16.10 -9.77 35.45
N ALA A 267 -14.83 -10.16 35.30
CA ALA A 267 -14.24 -10.65 34.06
C ALA A 267 -14.80 -12.05 33.73
N GLN A 268 -15.49 -12.16 32.59
CA GLN A 268 -15.81 -13.45 32.00
C GLN A 268 -14.96 -13.65 30.75
N GLN A 269 -14.05 -14.61 30.88
CA GLN A 269 -13.08 -15.03 29.89
C GLN A 269 -13.78 -15.83 28.79
N GLU A 270 -14.16 -15.18 27.69
CA GLU A 270 -14.51 -15.89 26.45
C GLU A 270 -13.28 -16.04 25.56
N ALA A 271 -12.98 -17.30 25.26
CA ALA A 271 -11.87 -17.74 24.43
C ALA A 271 -11.95 -17.11 23.04
N TRP A 272 -10.93 -16.32 22.70
CA TRP A 272 -10.74 -15.78 21.37
C TRP A 272 -10.41 -16.94 20.40
N HIS A 273 -11.36 -17.26 19.52
CA HIS A 273 -11.07 -17.97 18.30
C HIS A 273 -10.30 -17.03 17.34
N PRO A 274 -9.21 -17.48 16.69
CA PRO A 274 -8.47 -16.64 15.75
C PRO A 274 -9.34 -16.38 14.51
N PRO A 275 -9.53 -15.11 14.10
CA PRO A 275 -10.13 -14.83 12.80
C PRO A 275 -9.15 -15.24 11.69
N SER A 276 -9.70 -15.86 10.66
CA SER A 276 -9.07 -16.08 9.36
C SER A 276 -8.29 -14.84 8.90
N ALA A 277 -7.03 -15.05 8.49
CA ALA A 277 -6.11 -14.03 7.97
C ALA A 277 -6.83 -13.01 7.08
N LEU A 278 -6.91 -11.76 7.56
CA LEU A 278 -7.53 -10.66 6.81
C LEU A 278 -6.67 -10.30 5.58
N PRO A 279 -7.30 -9.89 4.47
CA PRO A 279 -6.58 -9.53 3.26
C PRO A 279 -5.77 -8.25 3.50
N ARG A 280 -4.44 -8.32 3.35
CA ARG A 280 -3.57 -7.15 3.23
C ARG A 280 -4.22 -6.14 2.26
N LEU A 281 -4.42 -4.91 2.74
CA LEU A 281 -4.91 -3.78 1.94
C LEU A 281 -4.20 -3.74 0.58
N ARG A 282 -4.98 -3.88 -0.51
CA ARG A 282 -4.55 -3.68 -1.91
C ARG A 282 -4.32 -2.20 -2.24
N SER A 283 -3.90 -1.42 -1.26
CA SER A 283 -3.60 0.01 -1.39
C SER A 283 -2.21 0.17 -1.99
N ILE A 284 -2.14 0.90 -3.11
CA ILE A 284 -0.98 1.42 -3.85
C ILE A 284 0.37 1.04 -3.22
N ASP A 285 1.13 0.23 -3.95
CA ASP A 285 2.57 -0.13 -3.93
C ASP A 285 3.54 0.75 -3.10
N THR A 286 3.19 1.09 -1.87
CA THR A 286 3.91 2.02 -0.98
C THR A 286 5.25 1.41 -0.59
N PHE A 287 5.26 0.10 -0.33
CA PHE A 287 6.48 -0.67 -0.11
C PHE A 287 7.45 -0.64 -1.31
N ARG A 288 6.93 -0.49 -2.52
CA ARG A 288 7.70 -0.67 -3.75
C ARG A 288 8.18 0.67 -4.30
N GLY A 289 7.34 1.71 -4.22
CA GLY A 289 7.81 3.10 -4.34
C GLY A 289 8.86 3.46 -3.28
N PHE A 290 8.80 2.86 -2.09
CA PHE A 290 9.83 3.01 -1.06
C PHE A 290 11.20 2.51 -1.53
N VAL A 291 11.29 1.40 -2.27
CA VAL A 291 12.57 0.89 -2.81
C VAL A 291 13.24 1.91 -3.73
N PHE A 292 12.46 2.56 -4.59
CA PHE A 292 12.94 3.63 -5.47
C PHE A 292 13.47 4.83 -4.66
N ILE A 293 12.67 5.36 -3.72
CA ILE A 293 13.08 6.53 -2.91
C ILE A 293 14.24 6.21 -1.96
N MET A 294 14.31 4.97 -1.46
CA MET A 294 15.47 4.46 -0.71
C MET A 294 16.73 4.57 -1.57
N GLY A 295 16.67 4.19 -2.84
CA GLY A 295 17.74 4.39 -3.82
C GLY A 295 18.20 5.84 -3.93
N SER A 296 17.26 6.78 -4.14
CA SER A 296 17.57 8.22 -4.22
C SER A 296 18.23 8.73 -2.93
N SER A 297 17.75 8.25 -1.78
CA SER A 297 18.26 8.62 -0.46
C SER A 297 19.66 8.06 -0.19
N ILE A 298 19.97 6.85 -0.66
CA ILE A 298 21.32 6.27 -0.60
C ILE A 298 22.29 7.24 -1.26
N PHE A 299 22.06 7.61 -2.51
CA PHE A 299 22.98 8.48 -3.25
C PHE A 299 23.19 9.82 -2.54
N LEU A 300 22.12 10.54 -2.21
CA LEU A 300 22.20 11.86 -1.58
C LEU A 300 22.91 11.83 -0.21
N SER A 301 22.58 10.85 0.63
CA SER A 301 23.20 10.71 1.96
C SER A 301 24.67 10.32 1.87
N MET A 302 25.00 9.42 0.95
CA MET A 302 26.35 8.88 0.82
C MET A 302 27.31 9.92 0.25
N THR A 303 26.90 10.68 -0.78
CA THR A 303 27.69 11.80 -1.29
C THR A 303 27.95 12.84 -0.21
N SER A 304 26.95 13.18 0.60
CA SER A 304 27.11 14.11 1.72
C SER A 304 28.12 13.61 2.76
N MET A 305 28.11 12.32 3.08
CA MET A 305 29.08 11.74 4.03
C MET A 305 30.51 11.69 3.49
N LEU A 306 30.67 11.41 2.19
CA LEU A 306 31.98 11.39 1.55
C LEU A 306 32.58 12.79 1.44
N GLN A 307 31.76 13.82 1.14
CA GLN A 307 32.20 15.22 1.16
C GLN A 307 32.68 15.68 2.54
N ARG A 308 32.12 15.11 3.62
CA ARG A 308 32.57 15.35 5.00
C ARG A 308 33.84 14.58 5.39
N GLY A 309 34.51 13.94 4.43
CA GLY A 309 35.78 13.21 4.67
C GLY A 309 35.63 11.88 5.41
N CYS A 310 34.43 11.28 5.45
CA CYS A 310 34.26 9.96 6.05
C CYS A 310 34.97 8.88 5.22
N SER A 311 35.73 7.99 5.88
CA SER A 311 36.39 6.87 5.19
C SER A 311 35.38 5.86 4.65
N LYS A 312 35.67 5.28 3.47
CA LYS A 312 34.80 4.26 2.83
C LYS A 312 34.59 3.05 3.74
N PHE A 313 35.63 2.58 4.43
CA PHE A 313 35.52 1.44 5.37
C PHE A 313 34.55 1.69 6.53
N ARG A 314 34.58 2.89 7.14
CA ARG A 314 33.65 3.23 8.22
C ARG A 314 32.21 3.25 7.70
N LEU A 315 32.01 3.73 6.48
CA LEU A 315 30.70 3.76 5.85
C LEU A 315 30.20 2.36 5.47
N LEU A 316 31.07 1.47 4.99
CA LEU A 316 30.75 0.07 4.74
C LEU A 316 30.24 -0.63 6.01
N GLY A 317 30.92 -0.40 7.16
CA GLY A 317 30.47 -0.94 8.45
C GLY A 317 29.07 -0.45 8.85
N LYS A 318 28.75 0.84 8.61
CA LYS A 318 27.41 1.39 8.84
C LYS A 318 26.36 0.76 7.91
N ILE A 319 26.69 0.58 6.64
CA ILE A 319 25.80 -0.05 5.66
C ILE A 319 25.52 -1.50 6.07
N ALA A 320 26.55 -2.26 6.39
CA ALA A 320 26.42 -3.66 6.83
C ALA A 320 25.57 -3.78 8.10
N TRP A 321 25.85 -2.96 9.11
CA TRP A 321 25.10 -2.97 10.37
C TRP A 321 23.61 -2.62 10.18
N ARG A 322 23.32 -1.57 9.41
CA ARG A 322 21.94 -1.18 9.11
C ARG A 322 21.19 -2.28 8.35
N SER A 323 21.84 -2.89 7.36
CA SER A 323 21.26 -3.99 6.56
C SER A 323 20.97 -5.21 7.42
N PHE A 324 21.90 -5.56 8.30
CA PHE A 324 21.75 -6.64 9.27
C PHE A 324 20.59 -6.40 10.23
N LEU A 325 20.50 -5.21 10.83
CA LEU A 325 19.40 -4.86 11.74
C LEU A 325 18.03 -4.91 11.04
N LEU A 326 17.92 -4.39 9.81
CA LEU A 326 16.70 -4.48 9.01
C LEU A 326 16.28 -5.93 8.76
N PHE A 327 17.24 -6.79 8.44
CA PHE A 327 16.99 -8.22 8.24
C PHE A 327 16.50 -8.89 9.53
N CYS A 328 17.18 -8.68 10.66
CA CYS A 328 16.80 -9.25 11.95
C CYS A 328 15.41 -8.80 12.41
N ILE A 329 15.12 -7.50 12.32
CA ILE A 329 13.79 -6.96 12.65
C ILE A 329 12.72 -7.59 11.73
N GLY A 330 13.02 -7.77 10.44
CA GLY A 330 12.16 -8.45 9.49
C GLY A 330 11.81 -9.88 9.88
N VAL A 331 12.81 -10.68 10.27
CA VAL A 331 12.60 -12.08 10.67
C VAL A 331 11.71 -12.16 11.91
N VAL A 332 11.89 -11.26 12.88
CA VAL A 332 11.07 -11.21 14.09
C VAL A 332 9.61 -10.87 13.78
N ILE A 333 9.37 -9.92 12.86
CA ILE A 333 8.01 -9.44 12.54
C ILE A 333 7.24 -10.43 11.68
N VAL A 334 7.91 -11.01 10.67
CA VAL A 334 7.27 -11.91 9.69
C VAL A 334 6.80 -13.23 10.29
N ASN A 335 7.33 -13.60 11.47
CA ASN A 335 6.99 -14.82 12.17
C ASN A 335 6.17 -14.48 13.42
N PRO A 336 4.83 -14.32 13.30
CA PRO A 336 3.94 -14.01 14.42
C PRO A 336 3.77 -15.23 15.34
N ASN A 337 4.86 -15.62 16.01
CA ASN A 337 4.87 -16.56 17.13
C ASN A 337 5.14 -15.82 18.45
N TYR A 338 5.27 -14.49 18.46
CA TYR A 338 5.72 -13.74 19.64
C TYR A 338 4.74 -13.78 20.83
N CYS A 339 3.46 -14.15 20.63
CA CYS A 339 2.46 -14.28 21.70
C CYS A 339 1.86 -15.69 21.88
N LEU A 340 2.06 -16.64 20.96
CA LEU A 340 1.32 -17.93 20.94
C LEU A 340 2.16 -19.16 21.30
N GLY A 341 3.47 -19.01 21.53
CA GLY A 341 4.35 -20.11 21.96
C GLY A 341 5.81 -19.93 21.52
N PRO A 342 6.71 -20.87 21.86
CA PRO A 342 8.09 -20.85 21.37
C PRO A 342 8.13 -20.89 19.84
N LEU A 343 9.00 -20.06 19.25
CA LEU A 343 9.24 -20.01 17.81
C LEU A 343 9.63 -21.41 17.30
N SER A 344 8.77 -22.05 16.51
CA SER A 344 9.09 -23.31 15.85
C SER A 344 10.08 -23.03 14.72
N TRP A 345 11.37 -23.23 14.98
CA TRP A 345 12.46 -23.00 14.02
C TRP A 345 12.24 -23.73 12.70
N ASP A 346 11.56 -24.88 12.72
CA ASP A 346 11.25 -25.71 11.54
C ASP A 346 10.28 -25.05 10.55
N LYS A 347 9.49 -24.04 10.98
CA LYS A 347 8.48 -23.37 10.14
C LYS A 347 8.69 -21.86 10.05
N VAL A 348 9.90 -21.39 10.34
CA VAL A 348 10.23 -19.97 10.28
C VAL A 348 10.27 -19.53 8.83
N ARG A 349 9.43 -18.56 8.48
CA ARG A 349 9.49 -17.88 7.18
C ARG A 349 10.72 -16.97 7.12
N ILE A 350 11.60 -17.24 6.15
CA ILE A 350 12.85 -16.50 5.97
C ILE A 350 12.64 -15.26 5.09
N PRO A 351 12.03 -15.35 3.88
CA PRO A 351 11.83 -14.20 3.02
C PRO A 351 10.78 -13.26 3.60
N GLY A 352 11.03 -11.97 3.45
CA GLY A 352 10.12 -10.96 3.93
C GLY A 352 10.46 -9.58 3.40
N VAL A 353 9.52 -8.69 3.63
CA VAL A 353 9.49 -7.32 3.14
C VAL A 353 10.73 -6.55 3.61
N LEU A 354 11.02 -6.57 4.93
CA LEU A 354 12.21 -5.90 5.48
C LEU A 354 13.52 -6.60 5.13
N GLN A 355 13.52 -7.93 5.03
CA GLN A 355 14.68 -8.72 4.62
C GLN A 355 15.11 -8.35 3.20
N ARG A 356 14.15 -8.30 2.26
CA ARG A 356 14.39 -7.85 0.89
C ARG A 356 14.92 -6.43 0.85
N LEU A 357 14.31 -5.49 1.59
CA LEU A 357 14.83 -4.12 1.66
C LEU A 357 16.25 -4.06 2.20
N GLY A 358 16.57 -4.85 3.23
CA GLY A 358 17.91 -4.93 3.81
C GLY A 358 18.95 -5.41 2.81
N VAL A 359 18.67 -6.49 2.08
CA VAL A 359 19.56 -7.04 1.03
C VAL A 359 19.71 -6.04 -0.13
N THR A 360 18.60 -5.47 -0.59
CA THR A 360 18.60 -4.50 -1.70
C THR A 360 19.37 -3.24 -1.33
N TYR A 361 19.14 -2.70 -0.13
CA TYR A 361 19.92 -1.58 0.41
C TYR A 361 21.41 -1.90 0.47
N PHE A 362 21.77 -3.08 1.00
CA PHE A 362 23.17 -3.50 1.10
C PHE A 362 23.86 -3.53 -0.26
N VAL A 363 23.29 -4.25 -1.24
CA VAL A 363 23.90 -4.42 -2.57
C VAL A 363 24.05 -3.07 -3.26
N VAL A 364 22.99 -2.26 -3.27
CA VAL A 364 22.96 -0.98 -3.98
C VAL A 364 23.86 0.06 -3.31
N ALA A 365 23.89 0.13 -1.98
CA ALA A 365 24.76 1.05 -1.25
C ALA A 365 26.24 0.66 -1.34
N VAL A 366 26.57 -0.64 -1.30
CA VAL A 366 27.95 -1.11 -1.52
C VAL A 366 28.41 -0.82 -2.94
N LEU A 367 27.56 -1.08 -3.94
CA LEU A 367 27.84 -0.75 -5.34
C LEU A 367 28.12 0.75 -5.50
N GLU A 368 27.28 1.61 -4.92
CA GLU A 368 27.51 3.05 -4.95
C GLU A 368 28.81 3.42 -4.22
N LEU A 369 29.12 2.83 -3.06
CA LEU A 369 30.32 3.11 -2.28
C LEU A 369 31.63 2.80 -3.00
N ILE A 370 31.67 1.67 -3.71
CA ILE A 370 32.84 1.23 -4.48
C ILE A 370 33.12 2.26 -5.58
N PHE A 371 32.09 2.61 -6.36
CA PHE A 371 32.21 3.49 -7.52
C PHE A 371 32.05 4.99 -7.20
N ALA A 372 31.82 5.35 -5.94
CA ALA A 372 31.71 6.73 -5.53
C ALA A 372 33.00 7.50 -5.82
N LYS A 373 32.86 8.51 -6.69
CA LYS A 373 33.89 9.51 -7.00
C LYS A 373 33.54 10.83 -6.31
N PRO A 374 34.51 11.60 -5.81
CA PRO A 374 34.25 12.94 -5.32
C PRO A 374 33.65 13.78 -6.45
N VAL A 375 32.48 14.38 -6.20
CA VAL A 375 31.84 15.29 -7.15
C VAL A 375 32.75 16.51 -7.30
N PRO A 376 33.29 16.83 -8.49
CA PRO A 376 34.15 18.00 -8.65
C PRO A 376 33.34 19.27 -8.35
N GLU A 377 33.81 20.08 -7.39
CA GLU A 377 33.16 21.35 -6.96
C GLU A 377 33.21 22.45 -8.03
N SER A 378 34.03 22.30 -9.07
CA SER A 378 34.23 23.32 -10.10
C SER A 378 33.96 22.79 -11.50
N CYS A 379 32.73 22.95 -11.99
CA CYS A 379 32.44 22.98 -13.42
C CYS A 379 31.67 24.26 -13.77
N ALA A 380 32.22 25.42 -13.39
CA ALA A 380 31.68 26.72 -13.77
C ALA A 380 32.16 27.20 -15.16
N SER A 381 33.12 26.52 -15.81
CA SER A 381 33.87 27.14 -16.92
C SER A 381 33.97 26.38 -18.26
N GLU A 382 33.30 25.25 -18.45
CA GLU A 382 33.16 24.71 -19.82
C GLU A 382 31.70 24.35 -20.11
N ARG A 383 31.12 25.15 -21.00
CA ARG A 383 29.75 25.06 -21.55
C ARG A 383 29.49 23.77 -22.36
N ARG A 384 30.35 22.76 -22.23
CA ARG A 384 30.33 21.46 -22.91
C ARG A 384 30.34 20.31 -21.89
N CYS A 385 29.56 20.44 -20.83
CA CYS A 385 29.23 19.30 -19.98
C CYS A 385 28.39 18.33 -20.82
N PHE A 386 28.92 17.15 -21.15
CA PHE A 386 28.21 16.13 -21.92
C PHE A 386 26.81 15.87 -21.32
N SER A 387 25.78 15.92 -22.15
CA SER A 387 24.36 15.76 -21.79
C SER A 387 24.00 14.41 -21.12
N LEU A 388 24.95 13.49 -20.95
CA LEU A 388 24.73 12.18 -20.32
C LEU A 388 25.72 11.91 -19.18
N ARG A 389 26.23 12.94 -18.52
CA ARG A 389 27.25 12.83 -17.47
C ARG A 389 26.83 11.90 -16.33
N ASP A 390 25.57 11.99 -15.90
CA ASP A 390 24.95 11.12 -14.87
C ASP A 390 25.02 9.63 -15.23
N ILE A 391 24.81 9.29 -16.50
CA ILE A 391 24.84 7.91 -17.01
C ILE A 391 26.28 7.45 -17.29
N ILE A 392 27.06 8.28 -17.98
CA ILE A 392 28.42 7.94 -18.41
C ILE A 392 29.33 7.71 -17.21
N LEU A 393 29.26 8.52 -16.14
CA LEU A 393 30.06 8.26 -14.93
C LEU A 393 29.65 6.99 -14.19
N SER A 394 28.41 6.56 -14.36
CA SER A 394 27.82 5.39 -13.69
C SER A 394 27.90 4.12 -14.53
N TRP A 395 28.61 4.12 -15.67
CA TRP A 395 28.65 2.99 -16.60
C TRP A 395 29.03 1.63 -15.97
N PRO A 396 29.97 1.53 -15.01
CA PRO A 396 30.29 0.23 -14.39
C PRO A 396 29.15 -0.31 -13.53
N GLN A 397 28.40 0.60 -12.90
CA GLN A 397 27.22 0.23 -12.11
C GLN A 397 26.10 -0.25 -13.03
N TRP A 398 25.87 0.44 -14.15
CA TRP A 398 24.91 0.00 -15.18
C TRP A 398 25.26 -1.39 -15.71
N LEU A 399 26.54 -1.66 -15.99
CA LEU A 399 26.98 -2.99 -16.44
C LEU A 399 26.65 -4.07 -15.40
N PHE A 400 26.90 -3.81 -14.11
CA PHE A 400 26.56 -4.74 -13.03
C PHE A 400 25.05 -4.98 -12.91
N ILE A 401 24.24 -3.93 -13.01
CA ILE A 401 22.78 -4.03 -12.93
C ILE A 401 22.21 -4.77 -14.14
N LEU A 402 22.71 -4.50 -15.35
CA LEU A 402 22.33 -5.21 -16.56
C LEU A 402 22.74 -6.70 -16.51
N LEU A 403 23.89 -7.02 -15.90
CA LEU A 403 24.29 -8.40 -15.66
C LEU A 403 23.31 -9.12 -14.73
N LEU A 404 22.94 -8.49 -13.60
CA LEU A 404 21.95 -9.05 -12.67
C LEU A 404 20.60 -9.28 -13.36
N GLU A 405 20.15 -8.32 -14.17
CA GLU A 405 18.91 -8.44 -14.93
C GLU A 405 18.99 -9.55 -15.99
N SER A 406 20.14 -9.70 -16.65
CA SER A 406 20.38 -10.78 -17.61
C SER A 406 20.34 -12.15 -16.93
N ILE A 407 20.86 -12.25 -15.70
CA ILE A 407 20.76 -13.47 -14.88
C ILE A 407 19.30 -13.75 -14.52
N TRP A 408 18.54 -12.73 -14.12
CA TRP A 408 17.11 -12.88 -13.82
C TRP A 408 16.33 -13.39 -15.04
N LEU A 409 16.55 -12.78 -16.21
CA LEU A 409 15.94 -13.19 -17.48
C LEU A 409 16.35 -14.63 -17.82
N GLY A 410 17.64 -14.93 -17.68
CA GLY A 410 18.20 -16.24 -17.98
C GLY A 410 17.56 -17.35 -17.13
N LEU A 411 17.48 -17.14 -15.82
CA LEU A 411 16.86 -18.09 -14.89
C LEU A 411 15.35 -18.20 -15.13
N THR A 412 14.68 -17.09 -15.40
CA THR A 412 13.22 -17.09 -15.59
C THR A 412 12.80 -17.84 -16.85
N PHE A 413 13.53 -17.66 -17.96
CA PHE A 413 13.12 -18.20 -19.27
C PHE A 413 13.81 -19.51 -19.67
N PHE A 414 15.04 -19.77 -19.21
CA PHE A 414 15.81 -20.95 -19.64
C PHE A 414 15.98 -22.04 -18.59
N LEU A 415 15.62 -21.80 -17.31
CA LEU A 415 15.71 -22.84 -16.30
C LEU A 415 14.59 -23.89 -16.52
N PRO A 416 14.92 -25.18 -16.76
CA PRO A 416 13.91 -26.21 -16.88
C PRO A 416 13.35 -26.55 -15.50
N VAL A 417 12.04 -26.33 -15.32
CA VAL A 417 11.33 -26.69 -14.09
C VAL A 417 10.55 -27.99 -14.33
N PRO A 418 10.69 -29.02 -13.47
CA PRO A 418 10.00 -30.29 -13.65
C PRO A 418 8.47 -30.11 -13.74
N GLY A 419 7.87 -30.63 -14.82
CA GLY A 419 6.41 -30.59 -15.03
C GLY A 419 5.84 -29.25 -15.51
N CYS A 420 6.69 -28.25 -15.79
CA CYS A 420 6.28 -26.92 -16.24
C CYS A 420 6.91 -26.58 -17.60
N PRO A 421 6.23 -25.79 -18.45
CA PRO A 421 6.85 -25.30 -19.68
C PRO A 421 7.98 -24.31 -19.35
N THR A 422 9.02 -24.28 -20.17
CA THR A 422 10.12 -23.32 -20.01
C THR A 422 9.61 -21.89 -20.17
N GLY A 423 10.00 -21.02 -19.24
CA GLY A 423 9.52 -19.62 -19.21
C GLY A 423 8.12 -19.43 -18.64
N TYR A 424 7.60 -20.38 -17.85
CA TYR A 424 6.28 -20.24 -17.21
C TYR A 424 6.27 -19.09 -16.19
N LEU A 425 5.39 -18.10 -16.40
CA LEU A 425 5.17 -16.95 -15.51
C LEU A 425 3.80 -16.98 -14.81
N GLY A 426 3.02 -18.04 -15.05
CA GLY A 426 1.64 -18.14 -14.63
C GLY A 426 1.46 -18.51 -13.15
N PRO A 427 0.20 -18.45 -12.67
CA PRO A 427 -0.13 -18.79 -11.29
C PRO A 427 -0.16 -20.31 -11.04
N GLY A 428 -0.26 -21.16 -12.06
CA GLY A 428 -0.54 -22.59 -11.91
C GLY A 428 -1.97 -22.84 -11.42
N GLY A 429 -2.19 -23.94 -10.70
CA GLY A 429 -3.51 -24.33 -10.21
C GLY A 429 -4.50 -24.61 -11.34
N ILE A 430 -5.68 -23.98 -11.30
CA ILE A 430 -6.71 -24.10 -12.35
C ILE A 430 -6.44 -23.20 -13.57
N GLY A 431 -5.41 -22.35 -13.53
CA GLY A 431 -4.98 -21.53 -14.66
C GLY A 431 -4.47 -22.38 -15.84
N ASP A 432 -4.39 -21.79 -17.03
CA ASP A 432 -4.02 -22.48 -18.28
C ASP A 432 -4.87 -23.74 -18.54
N LEU A 433 -6.16 -23.66 -18.20
CA LEU A 433 -7.13 -24.77 -18.24
C LEU A 433 -6.72 -25.96 -17.35
N GLY A 434 -6.01 -25.70 -16.25
CA GLY A 434 -5.59 -26.73 -15.29
C GLY A 434 -4.42 -27.61 -15.76
N LYS A 435 -3.71 -27.22 -16.85
CA LYS A 435 -2.61 -28.02 -17.41
C LYS A 435 -1.38 -28.10 -16.50
N TYR A 436 -1.11 -27.05 -15.71
CA TYR A 436 0.11 -26.89 -14.94
C TYR A 436 -0.17 -26.60 -13.45
N PRO A 437 -0.83 -27.52 -12.72
CA PRO A 437 -1.36 -27.23 -11.38
C PRO A 437 -0.26 -26.94 -10.35
N ASN A 438 0.91 -27.58 -10.49
CA ASN A 438 2.03 -27.47 -9.54
C ASN A 438 3.09 -26.44 -9.94
N CYS A 439 2.82 -25.59 -10.93
CA CYS A 439 3.79 -24.67 -11.51
C CYS A 439 3.73 -23.25 -10.96
N THR A 440 3.17 -23.06 -9.76
CA THR A 440 2.98 -21.73 -9.16
C THR A 440 4.29 -20.95 -9.05
N GLY A 441 4.33 -19.83 -9.78
CA GLY A 441 5.49 -18.92 -9.84
C GLY A 441 6.66 -19.42 -10.69
N GLY A 442 6.49 -20.52 -11.43
CA GLY A 442 7.49 -21.06 -12.36
C GLY A 442 8.88 -21.22 -11.74
N ALA A 443 9.89 -20.69 -12.43
CA ALA A 443 11.29 -20.75 -12.00
C ALA A 443 11.54 -20.05 -10.66
N ALA A 444 10.87 -18.91 -10.39
CA ALA A 444 11.04 -18.16 -9.14
C ALA A 444 10.63 -19.01 -7.93
N GLY A 445 9.41 -19.56 -7.98
CA GLY A 445 8.90 -20.41 -6.90
C GLY A 445 9.71 -21.69 -6.74
N TYR A 446 10.20 -22.26 -7.84
CA TYR A 446 11.03 -23.46 -7.80
C TYR A 446 12.39 -23.20 -7.12
N ILE A 447 13.07 -22.09 -7.45
CA ILE A 447 14.34 -21.71 -6.82
C ILE A 447 14.15 -21.45 -5.32
N ASP A 448 13.09 -20.74 -4.94
CA ASP A 448 12.82 -20.44 -3.54
C ASP A 448 12.61 -21.72 -2.72
N ARG A 449 11.82 -22.67 -3.24
CA ARG A 449 11.62 -23.99 -2.59
C ARG A 449 12.91 -24.80 -2.52
N LEU A 450 13.73 -24.77 -3.57
CA LEU A 450 14.99 -25.52 -3.62
C LEU A 450 16.04 -24.99 -2.62
N LEU A 451 16.14 -23.67 -2.46
CA LEU A 451 17.17 -23.04 -1.64
C LEU A 451 16.74 -22.82 -0.19
N LEU A 452 15.47 -22.52 0.04
CA LEU A 452 14.94 -22.19 1.37
C LEU A 452 14.16 -23.34 1.99
N GLY A 453 13.61 -24.25 1.20
CA GLY A 453 12.71 -25.31 1.66
C GLY A 453 11.25 -24.87 1.70
N ASP A 454 10.33 -25.84 1.58
CA ASP A 454 8.89 -25.59 1.54
C ASP A 454 8.34 -24.99 2.85
N ASP A 455 8.86 -25.37 4.01
CA ASP A 455 8.39 -24.90 5.32
C ASP A 455 8.84 -23.46 5.67
N HIS A 456 9.85 -22.94 4.96
CA HIS A 456 10.46 -21.64 5.24
C HIS A 456 10.00 -20.51 4.31
N ILE A 457 9.01 -20.78 3.47
CA ILE A 457 8.41 -19.84 2.53
C ILE A 457 6.93 -19.59 2.84
N TYR A 458 6.34 -18.60 2.17
CA TYR A 458 4.94 -18.24 2.39
C TYR A 458 3.95 -19.31 1.89
N GLN A 459 3.11 -19.79 2.81
CA GLN A 459 2.17 -20.91 2.56
C GLN A 459 0.84 -20.51 1.92
N HIS A 460 0.47 -19.23 1.98
CA HIS A 460 -0.85 -18.76 1.57
C HIS A 460 -0.77 -17.69 0.47
N PRO A 461 -0.16 -17.99 -0.70
CA PRO A 461 0.02 -17.01 -1.76
C PRO A 461 -1.35 -16.52 -2.28
N SER A 462 -1.40 -15.28 -2.75
CA SER A 462 -2.64 -14.68 -3.26
C SER A 462 -3.22 -15.43 -4.47
N SER A 463 -2.40 -16.18 -5.21
CA SER A 463 -2.85 -17.06 -6.29
C SER A 463 -3.74 -18.20 -5.79
N ALA A 464 -3.65 -18.60 -4.51
CA ALA A 464 -4.47 -19.67 -3.95
C ALA A 464 -5.96 -19.31 -3.91
N VAL A 465 -6.29 -18.01 -3.76
CA VAL A 465 -7.68 -17.54 -3.66
C VAL A 465 -8.40 -17.63 -5.00
N LEU A 466 -7.76 -17.18 -6.08
CA LEU A 466 -8.41 -17.11 -7.40
C LEU A 466 -8.12 -18.36 -8.26
N TYR A 467 -6.88 -18.86 -8.22
CA TYR A 467 -6.41 -19.97 -9.07
C TYR A 467 -6.32 -21.31 -8.33
N HIS A 468 -6.74 -21.38 -7.06
CA HIS A 468 -6.81 -22.62 -6.27
C HIS A 468 -5.46 -23.38 -6.23
N THR A 469 -4.37 -22.63 -6.23
CA THR A 469 -3.01 -23.17 -6.21
C THR A 469 -2.71 -23.85 -4.88
N LYS A 470 -2.12 -25.05 -4.93
CA LYS A 470 -1.75 -25.82 -3.73
C LYS A 470 -0.29 -25.67 -3.32
N VAL A 471 0.55 -25.18 -4.22
CA VAL A 471 2.00 -25.09 -4.01
C VAL A 471 2.35 -23.77 -3.31
N PRO A 472 3.20 -23.80 -2.27
CA PRO A 472 3.65 -22.59 -1.59
C PRO A 472 4.52 -21.72 -2.51
N TYR A 473 4.42 -20.40 -2.32
CA TYR A 473 5.12 -19.41 -3.14
C TYR A 473 5.34 -18.12 -2.34
N ASP A 474 6.58 -17.62 -2.32
CA ASP A 474 6.94 -16.38 -1.63
C ASP A 474 7.08 -15.19 -2.58
N PRO A 475 6.25 -14.13 -2.47
CA PRO A 475 6.42 -12.92 -3.29
C PRO A 475 7.69 -12.12 -2.91
N GLU A 476 8.26 -12.37 -1.74
CA GLU A 476 9.47 -11.73 -1.23
C GLU A 476 10.73 -12.59 -1.42
N GLY A 477 10.65 -13.64 -2.26
CA GLY A 477 11.74 -14.58 -2.56
C GLY A 477 12.97 -14.01 -3.27
N ILE A 478 13.92 -14.90 -3.56
CA ILE A 478 15.30 -14.60 -3.98
C ILE A 478 15.30 -13.92 -5.36
N LEU A 479 14.59 -14.52 -6.33
CA LEU A 479 14.63 -14.03 -7.70
C LEU A 479 14.03 -12.62 -7.82
N GLY A 480 12.92 -12.35 -7.14
CA GLY A 480 12.31 -11.02 -7.09
C GLY A 480 13.17 -9.96 -6.38
N THR A 481 14.13 -10.38 -5.54
CA THR A 481 15.08 -9.45 -4.90
C THR A 481 16.02 -8.82 -5.92
N ILE A 482 16.41 -9.56 -6.98
CA ILE A 482 17.21 -9.01 -8.09
C ILE A 482 16.49 -7.83 -8.74
N SER A 483 15.22 -8.00 -9.09
CA SER A 483 14.41 -6.94 -9.70
C SER A 483 14.21 -5.74 -8.75
N SER A 484 14.18 -5.97 -7.42
CA SER A 484 14.16 -4.88 -6.45
C SER A 484 15.48 -4.09 -6.38
N ILE A 485 16.64 -4.74 -6.63
CA ILE A 485 17.95 -4.07 -6.79
C ILE A 485 17.93 -3.15 -8.01
N VAL A 486 17.36 -3.59 -9.13
CA VAL A 486 17.18 -2.76 -10.33
C VAL A 486 16.33 -1.52 -10.01
N MET A 487 15.20 -1.70 -9.31
CA MET A 487 14.33 -0.59 -8.90
C MET A 487 15.04 0.42 -7.98
N ALA A 488 15.77 -0.05 -6.98
CA ALA A 488 16.55 0.82 -6.09
C ALA A 488 17.65 1.56 -6.85
N PHE A 489 18.27 0.92 -7.85
CA PHE A 489 19.26 1.57 -8.68
C PHE A 489 18.66 2.66 -9.60
N LEU A 490 17.46 2.45 -10.16
CA LEU A 490 16.72 3.51 -10.85
C LEU A 490 16.42 4.69 -9.90
N GLY A 491 16.19 4.39 -8.61
CA GLY A 491 16.13 5.38 -7.55
C GLY A 491 17.43 6.17 -7.37
N ILE A 492 18.60 5.50 -7.36
CA ILE A 492 19.91 6.18 -7.36
C ILE A 492 20.02 7.14 -8.54
N GLN A 493 19.57 6.72 -9.73
CA GLN A 493 19.59 7.58 -10.91
C GLN A 493 18.77 8.86 -10.70
N ALA A 494 17.59 8.78 -10.09
CA ALA A 494 16.83 9.97 -9.71
C ALA A 494 17.60 10.87 -8.73
N GLY A 495 18.28 10.30 -7.72
CA GLY A 495 19.14 11.04 -6.80
C GLY A 495 20.32 11.74 -7.49
N LYS A 496 20.94 11.08 -8.47
CA LYS A 496 22.02 11.64 -9.31
C LYS A 496 21.54 12.83 -10.12
N ILE A 497 20.36 12.74 -10.72
CA ILE A 497 19.75 13.84 -11.47
C ILE A 497 19.56 15.06 -10.56
N LEU A 498 18.98 14.86 -9.37
CA LEU A 498 18.74 15.94 -8.40
C LEU A 498 20.03 16.62 -7.93
N LEU A 499 21.12 15.87 -7.74
CA LEU A 499 22.37 16.42 -7.23
C LEU A 499 23.28 17.02 -8.31
N TYR A 500 23.41 16.36 -9.48
CA TYR A 500 24.30 16.83 -10.55
C TYR A 500 23.76 18.04 -11.30
N TYR A 501 22.44 18.14 -11.41
CA TYR A 501 21.75 19.26 -12.05
C TYR A 501 21.09 20.18 -11.01
N LYS A 502 21.63 20.19 -9.78
CA LYS A 502 21.23 21.10 -8.72
C LYS A 502 21.28 22.53 -9.29
N ASP A 503 20.21 23.29 -9.09
CA ASP A 503 19.97 24.64 -9.64
C ASP A 503 19.54 24.70 -11.12
N GLN A 504 19.63 23.61 -11.87
CA GLN A 504 19.19 23.51 -13.27
C GLN A 504 17.82 22.82 -13.39
N THR A 505 16.77 23.53 -12.97
CA THR A 505 15.39 23.00 -12.94
C THR A 505 14.92 22.44 -14.29
N LYS A 506 15.25 23.12 -15.41
CA LYS A 506 14.85 22.64 -16.75
C LYS A 506 15.48 21.28 -17.07
N ASP A 507 16.77 21.10 -16.75
CA ASP A 507 17.49 19.85 -17.03
C ASP A 507 16.99 18.69 -16.16
N ILE A 508 16.62 18.95 -14.90
CA ILE A 508 15.97 17.95 -14.02
C ILE A 508 14.65 17.49 -14.62
N LEU A 509 13.78 18.43 -15.02
CA LEU A 509 12.46 18.11 -15.58
C LEU A 509 12.55 17.33 -16.90
N ILE A 510 13.48 17.72 -17.79
CA ILE A 510 13.74 17.00 -19.05
C ILE A 510 14.17 15.57 -18.77
N ARG A 511 15.04 15.34 -17.79
CA ARG A 511 15.53 13.99 -17.45
C ARG A 511 14.47 13.13 -16.78
N PHE A 512 13.70 13.67 -15.84
CA PHE A 512 12.59 12.93 -15.26
C PHE A 512 11.56 12.54 -16.33
N THR A 513 11.26 13.45 -17.27
CA THR A 513 10.41 13.15 -18.42
C THR A 513 11.03 12.06 -19.30
N ALA A 514 12.32 12.15 -19.62
CA ALA A 514 13.02 11.16 -20.45
C ALA A 514 13.02 9.77 -19.81
N TRP A 515 13.32 9.66 -18.52
CA TRP A 515 13.29 8.38 -17.79
C TRP A 515 11.87 7.83 -17.65
N CYS A 516 10.88 8.69 -17.38
CA CYS A 516 9.48 8.32 -17.36
C CYS A 516 9.06 7.69 -18.69
N CYS A 517 9.32 8.37 -19.81
CA CYS A 517 8.98 7.89 -21.15
C CYS A 517 9.76 6.62 -21.53
N PHE A 518 11.08 6.58 -21.27
CA PHE A 518 11.92 5.43 -21.61
C PHE A 518 11.46 4.15 -20.90
N LEU A 519 11.27 4.21 -19.57
CA LEU A 519 10.80 3.06 -18.79
C LEU A 519 9.34 2.70 -19.11
N GLY A 520 8.50 3.70 -19.40
CA GLY A 520 7.13 3.50 -19.85
C GLY A 520 7.05 2.77 -21.19
N LEU A 521 7.89 3.15 -22.17
CA LEU A 521 7.96 2.47 -23.46
C LEU A 521 8.45 1.03 -23.34
N ILE A 522 9.44 0.76 -22.47
CA ILE A 522 9.87 -0.62 -22.19
C ILE A 522 8.71 -1.42 -21.59
N SER A 523 8.00 -0.86 -20.60
CA SER A 523 6.84 -1.54 -20.01
C SER A 523 5.76 -1.84 -21.06
N VAL A 524 5.40 -0.86 -21.90
CA VAL A 524 4.45 -1.03 -23.00
C VAL A 524 4.90 -2.12 -23.97
N ALA A 525 6.18 -2.16 -24.33
CA ALA A 525 6.72 -3.19 -25.22
C ALA A 525 6.65 -4.60 -24.60
N LEU A 526 6.99 -4.73 -23.30
CA LEU A 526 6.95 -6.02 -22.60
C LEU A 526 5.53 -6.55 -22.39
N THR A 527 4.57 -5.65 -22.17
CA THR A 527 3.16 -5.97 -21.88
C THR A 527 2.28 -6.01 -23.11
N LYS A 528 2.74 -5.51 -24.28
CA LYS A 528 1.91 -5.33 -25.48
C LYS A 528 0.61 -4.58 -25.22
N ILE A 529 0.54 -3.75 -24.18
CA ILE A 529 -0.67 -3.02 -23.76
C ILE A 529 -1.85 -3.98 -23.45
N SER A 530 -1.55 -5.20 -22.98
CA SER A 530 -2.56 -6.13 -22.49
C SER A 530 -2.33 -6.45 -21.02
N GLU A 531 -3.42 -6.76 -20.31
CA GLU A 531 -3.41 -7.08 -18.89
C GLU A 531 -2.73 -8.43 -18.64
N ASN A 532 -3.06 -9.44 -19.46
CA ASN A 532 -2.62 -10.82 -19.30
C ASN A 532 -1.80 -11.35 -20.47
N GLU A 533 -1.87 -10.70 -21.63
CA GLU A 533 -1.12 -11.09 -22.83
C GLU A 533 0.12 -10.20 -22.97
N GLY A 534 1.27 -10.79 -23.29
CA GLY A 534 2.52 -10.03 -23.36
C GLY A 534 3.74 -10.95 -23.30
N PHE A 535 4.93 -10.41 -23.54
CA PHE A 535 6.16 -11.17 -23.32
C PHE A 535 6.39 -11.38 -21.82
N ILE A 536 6.17 -10.33 -21.03
CA ILE A 536 6.27 -10.36 -19.57
C ILE A 536 5.10 -9.52 -19.01
N PRO A 537 3.98 -10.13 -18.59
CA PRO A 537 2.87 -9.38 -18.00
C PRO A 537 3.29 -8.72 -16.67
N ILE A 538 2.55 -7.69 -16.26
CA ILE A 538 2.80 -6.98 -15.00
C ILE A 538 2.45 -7.93 -13.85
N ASN A 539 3.45 -8.55 -13.25
CA ASN A 539 3.27 -9.51 -12.17
C ASN A 539 3.92 -9.00 -10.89
N LYS A 540 3.03 -8.60 -9.97
CA LYS A 540 3.39 -8.10 -8.64
C LYS A 540 4.13 -9.15 -7.81
N ASN A 541 3.69 -10.41 -7.85
CA ASN A 541 4.23 -11.48 -7.02
C ASN A 541 5.61 -11.94 -7.49
N LEU A 542 5.87 -11.92 -8.80
CA LEU A 542 7.18 -12.24 -9.38
C LEU A 542 8.17 -11.07 -9.35
N TRP A 543 7.69 -9.85 -9.06
CA TRP A 543 8.46 -8.63 -9.28
C TRP A 543 8.99 -8.54 -10.72
N SER A 544 8.11 -8.82 -11.69
CA SER A 544 8.51 -8.88 -13.10
C SER A 544 9.16 -7.58 -13.57
N ILE A 545 10.00 -7.66 -14.61
CA ILE A 545 10.67 -6.49 -15.18
C ILE A 545 9.65 -5.46 -15.69
N SER A 546 8.55 -5.92 -16.29
CA SER A 546 7.44 -5.04 -16.69
C SER A 546 6.82 -4.35 -15.48
N TYR A 547 6.66 -5.04 -14.36
CA TYR A 547 6.24 -4.42 -13.09
C TYR A 547 7.25 -3.36 -12.59
N VAL A 548 8.55 -3.67 -12.56
CA VAL A 548 9.60 -2.76 -12.09
C VAL A 548 9.71 -1.50 -12.96
N THR A 549 9.69 -1.65 -14.28
CA THR A 549 9.77 -0.55 -15.24
C THR A 549 8.52 0.33 -15.21
N THR A 550 7.33 -0.27 -15.06
CA THR A 550 6.06 0.46 -14.86
C THR A 550 6.11 1.33 -13.61
N LEU A 551 6.45 0.73 -12.46
CA LEU A 551 6.48 1.46 -11.19
C LEU A 551 7.56 2.54 -11.16
N SER A 552 8.71 2.27 -11.77
CA SER A 552 9.78 3.27 -11.87
C SER A 552 9.38 4.43 -12.79
N SER A 553 8.68 4.17 -13.90
CA SER A 553 8.10 5.21 -14.75
C SER A 553 7.13 6.10 -13.97
N PHE A 554 6.19 5.50 -13.23
CA PHE A 554 5.29 6.25 -12.36
C PHE A 554 6.03 7.03 -11.25
N ALA A 555 7.10 6.48 -10.67
CA ALA A 555 7.90 7.18 -9.67
C ALA A 555 8.57 8.43 -10.26
N PHE A 556 9.16 8.34 -11.46
CA PHE A 556 9.70 9.50 -12.17
C PHE A 556 8.62 10.52 -12.54
N PHE A 557 7.43 10.08 -12.93
CA PHE A 557 6.29 10.97 -13.19
C PHE A 557 5.84 11.71 -11.92
N ILE A 558 5.75 11.01 -10.79
CA ILE A 558 5.41 11.62 -9.50
C ILE A 558 6.50 12.63 -9.10
N LEU A 559 7.78 12.31 -9.27
CA LEU A 559 8.88 13.25 -9.02
C LEU A 559 8.83 14.46 -9.96
N LEU A 560 8.47 14.27 -11.23
CA LEU A 560 8.29 15.34 -12.22
C LEU A 560 7.23 16.36 -11.77
N ILE A 561 6.16 15.89 -11.11
CA ILE A 561 5.10 16.75 -10.56
C ILE A 561 5.51 17.36 -9.21
N LEU A 562 6.06 16.55 -8.30
CA LEU A 562 6.35 16.98 -6.93
C LEU A 562 7.53 17.96 -6.85
N TYR A 563 8.58 17.76 -7.63
CA TYR A 563 9.76 18.63 -7.63
C TYR A 563 9.42 20.12 -7.88
N PRO A 564 8.67 20.50 -8.92
CA PRO A 564 8.32 21.91 -9.12
C PRO A 564 7.33 22.45 -8.06
N ILE A 565 6.46 21.60 -7.51
CA ILE A 565 5.48 22.00 -6.48
C ILE A 565 6.18 22.28 -5.15
N VAL A 566 7.09 21.39 -4.73
CA VAL A 566 7.73 21.40 -3.41
C VAL A 566 9.03 22.20 -3.45
N ASP A 567 9.96 21.87 -4.34
CA ASP A 567 11.33 22.44 -4.32
C ASP A 567 11.45 23.76 -5.09
N VAL A 568 10.66 23.97 -6.15
CA VAL A 568 10.74 25.21 -6.97
C VAL A 568 9.77 26.28 -6.48
N LYS A 569 8.47 25.96 -6.41
CA LYS A 569 7.42 26.93 -6.05
C LYS A 569 7.14 27.01 -4.56
N GLY A 570 7.57 26.02 -3.77
CA GLY A 570 7.33 25.97 -2.32
C GLY A 570 5.83 25.96 -1.95
N LEU A 571 4.95 25.51 -2.85
CA LEU A 571 3.50 25.52 -2.64
C LEU A 571 3.07 24.53 -1.56
N TRP A 572 3.88 23.50 -1.33
CA TRP A 572 3.61 22.46 -0.36
C TRP A 572 4.88 22.02 0.35
N THR A 573 4.80 21.89 1.67
CA THR A 573 5.91 21.47 2.53
C THR A 573 5.99 19.95 2.71
N GLY A 574 5.11 19.18 2.06
CA GLY A 574 5.03 17.73 2.21
C GLY A 574 4.16 17.25 3.38
N THR A 575 3.48 18.14 4.11
CA THR A 575 2.60 17.75 5.22
C THR A 575 1.25 17.20 4.74
N PRO A 576 0.69 16.14 5.37
CA PRO A 576 1.19 15.47 6.58
C PRO A 576 2.21 14.35 6.31
N PHE A 577 2.40 13.93 5.06
CA PHE A 577 3.15 12.70 4.72
C PHE A 577 4.63 12.74 5.14
N PHE A 578 5.20 13.93 5.27
CA PHE A 578 6.54 14.12 5.80
C PHE A 578 6.72 13.53 7.21
N TYR A 579 5.70 13.58 8.09
CA TYR A 579 5.82 13.07 9.47
C TYR A 579 6.01 11.55 9.53
N PRO A 580 5.11 10.71 8.96
CA PRO A 580 5.34 9.27 8.89
C PRO A 580 6.56 8.94 8.02
N GLY A 581 6.88 9.76 7.00
CA GLY A 581 8.09 9.58 6.19
C GLY A 581 9.40 9.62 6.99
N MET A 582 9.51 10.52 7.98
CA MET A 582 10.68 10.61 8.86
C MET A 582 10.82 9.45 9.86
N ASN A 583 9.74 8.70 10.10
CA ASN A 583 9.67 7.58 11.04
C ASN A 583 9.07 6.33 10.38
N SER A 584 9.34 6.12 9.09
CA SER A 584 8.66 5.12 8.26
C SER A 584 8.82 3.69 8.77
N ILE A 585 10.03 3.33 9.24
CA ILE A 585 10.30 2.01 9.83
C ILE A 585 9.51 1.82 11.12
N LEU A 586 9.45 2.85 11.98
CA LEU A 586 8.67 2.78 13.22
C LEU A 586 7.19 2.56 12.94
N VAL A 587 6.63 3.32 11.99
CA VAL A 587 5.21 3.21 11.62
C VAL A 587 4.91 1.84 11.01
N TYR A 588 5.80 1.32 10.15
CA TYR A 588 5.65 -0.02 9.57
C TYR A 588 5.72 -1.12 10.63
N VAL A 589 6.79 -1.15 11.43
CA VAL A 589 7.00 -2.14 12.48
C VAL A 589 5.88 -2.06 13.52
N GLY A 590 5.52 -0.84 13.92
CA GLY A 590 4.45 -0.59 14.86
C GLY A 590 3.11 -1.09 14.34
N HIS A 591 2.77 -0.84 13.07
CA HIS A 591 1.52 -1.32 12.50
C HIS A 591 1.42 -2.85 12.51
N GLU A 592 2.48 -3.57 12.12
CA GLU A 592 2.50 -5.03 12.10
C GLU A 592 2.49 -5.63 13.53
N VAL A 593 3.14 -4.98 14.51
CA VAL A 593 3.17 -5.45 15.90
C VAL A 593 1.85 -5.17 16.63
N PHE A 594 1.25 -4.01 16.38
CA PHE A 594 0.03 -3.58 17.07
C PHE A 594 -1.25 -3.84 16.26
N GLU A 595 -1.16 -4.56 15.14
CA GLU A 595 -2.29 -4.83 14.23
C GLU A 595 -3.53 -5.32 15.00
N ASN A 596 -3.35 -6.29 15.90
CA ASN A 596 -4.44 -6.94 16.64
C ASN A 596 -4.80 -6.25 17.97
N TYR A 597 -4.29 -5.06 18.25
CA TYR A 597 -4.46 -4.38 19.54
C TYR A 597 -5.32 -3.13 19.43
N PHE A 598 -6.16 -2.90 20.44
CA PHE A 598 -6.84 -1.61 20.59
C PHE A 598 -5.80 -0.49 20.78
N PRO A 599 -5.94 0.69 20.13
CA PRO A 599 -7.06 1.15 19.30
C PRO A 599 -6.92 0.94 17.79
N PHE A 600 -5.96 0.13 17.33
CA PHE A 600 -5.75 -0.15 15.90
C PHE A 600 -6.70 -1.24 15.38
N GLN A 601 -7.10 -2.17 16.24
CA GLN A 601 -8.15 -3.13 15.99
C GLN A 601 -9.01 -3.35 17.22
N TRP A 602 -10.31 -3.52 17.01
CA TRP A 602 -11.27 -3.89 18.04
C TRP A 602 -12.25 -4.91 17.47
N LYS A 603 -13.00 -5.58 18.35
CA LYS A 603 -14.03 -6.53 17.94
C LYS A 603 -15.18 -5.76 17.30
N LEU A 604 -15.48 -6.09 16.05
CA LEU A 604 -16.61 -5.55 15.31
C LEU A 604 -17.92 -6.17 15.79
N GLU A 605 -19.01 -5.42 15.69
CA GLU A 605 -20.36 -5.89 16.01
C GLU A 605 -20.88 -6.74 14.85
N ASP A 606 -20.77 -6.21 13.62
CA ASP A 606 -20.94 -6.97 12.39
C ASP A 606 -19.63 -7.10 11.62
N ASN A 607 -18.99 -8.26 11.71
CA ASN A 607 -17.76 -8.55 10.99
C ASN A 607 -17.94 -8.58 9.45
N GLN A 608 -19.18 -8.60 8.95
CA GLN A 608 -19.52 -8.54 7.53
C GLN A 608 -19.79 -7.11 7.02
N SER A 609 -19.73 -6.10 7.90
CA SER A 609 -20.04 -4.70 7.55
C SER A 609 -18.82 -3.93 7.04
N HIS A 610 -18.86 -3.51 5.76
CA HIS A 610 -17.82 -2.64 5.17
C HIS A 610 -17.64 -1.31 5.91
N LYS A 611 -18.71 -0.77 6.50
CA LYS A 611 -18.66 0.51 7.23
C LYS A 611 -17.79 0.40 8.49
N GLU A 612 -17.94 -0.69 9.23
CA GLU A 612 -17.19 -0.93 10.45
C GLU A 612 -15.70 -1.15 10.16
N HIS A 613 -15.38 -1.98 9.17
CA HIS A 613 -14.00 -2.17 8.72
C HIS A 613 -13.38 -0.86 8.21
N LEU A 614 -14.11 -0.07 7.43
CA LEU A 614 -13.62 1.22 6.95
C LEU A 614 -13.34 2.19 8.10
N THR A 615 -14.25 2.28 9.07
CA THR A 615 -14.12 3.09 10.29
C THR A 615 -12.86 2.70 11.05
N GLN A 616 -12.66 1.40 11.28
CA GLN A 616 -11.49 0.88 11.96
C GLN A 616 -10.18 1.24 11.26
N ASN A 617 -10.11 1.02 9.94
CA ASN A 617 -8.92 1.34 9.15
C ASN A 617 -8.61 2.85 9.10
N ILE A 618 -9.64 3.69 9.02
CA ILE A 618 -9.50 5.15 9.06
C ILE A 618 -8.95 5.60 10.41
N VAL A 619 -9.51 5.09 11.52
CA VAL A 619 -9.05 5.41 12.88
C VAL A 619 -7.62 4.94 13.09
N ALA A 620 -7.28 3.71 12.72
CA ALA A 620 -5.92 3.18 12.85
C ALA A 620 -4.91 4.02 12.05
N THR A 621 -5.25 4.39 10.81
CA THR A 621 -4.39 5.23 9.96
C THR A 621 -4.20 6.63 10.57
N ALA A 622 -5.27 7.23 11.06
CA ALA A 622 -5.24 8.53 11.73
C ALA A 622 -4.31 8.49 12.95
N LEU A 623 -4.46 7.49 13.81
CA LEU A 623 -3.62 7.30 14.99
C LEU A 623 -2.15 7.18 14.63
N TRP A 624 -1.78 6.42 13.59
CA TRP A 624 -0.39 6.35 13.14
C TRP A 624 0.16 7.70 12.65
N VAL A 625 -0.64 8.48 11.93
CA VAL A 625 -0.26 9.85 11.53
C VAL A 625 -0.09 10.76 12.75
N LEU A 626 -0.97 10.66 13.75
CA LEU A 626 -0.87 11.40 15.01
C LEU A 626 0.39 11.02 15.79
N ILE A 627 0.66 9.73 15.94
CA ILE A 627 1.86 9.21 16.61
C ILE A 627 3.12 9.73 15.90
N ALA A 628 3.17 9.64 14.57
CA ALA A 628 4.28 10.16 13.78
C ALA A 628 4.47 11.67 13.97
N TYR A 629 3.37 12.43 14.05
CA TYR A 629 3.40 13.87 14.33
C TYR A 629 3.92 14.18 15.75
N ILE A 630 3.49 13.43 16.78
CA ILE A 630 3.97 13.58 18.16
C ILE A 630 5.47 13.29 18.23
N LEU A 631 5.92 12.21 17.60
CA LEU A 631 7.35 11.84 17.53
C LEU A 631 8.16 12.95 16.85
N TYR A 632 7.65 13.48 15.73
CA TYR A 632 8.27 14.62 15.05
C TYR A 632 8.38 15.85 15.96
N LYS A 633 7.32 16.21 16.69
CA LYS A 633 7.32 17.33 17.65
C LYS A 633 8.32 17.13 18.78
N LYS A 634 8.45 15.90 19.28
CA LYS A 634 9.45 15.52 20.30
C LYS A 634 10.85 15.29 19.72
N LYS A 635 11.04 15.46 18.41
CA LYS A 635 12.31 15.21 17.69
C LYS A 635 12.86 13.80 17.90
N VAL A 636 11.97 12.82 18.11
CA VAL A 636 12.33 11.40 18.22
C VAL A 636 12.28 10.79 16.82
N PHE A 637 13.43 10.33 16.34
CA PHE A 637 13.57 9.70 15.04
C PHE A 637 14.22 8.34 15.20
N TRP A 638 13.46 7.27 14.96
CA TRP A 638 14.03 5.92 14.98
C TRP A 638 14.86 5.72 13.72
N LYS A 639 16.19 5.74 13.89
CA LYS A 639 17.16 5.49 12.82
C LYS A 639 17.87 4.18 13.10
N ILE A 640 18.01 3.38 12.05
CA ILE A 640 18.73 2.11 12.03
C ILE A 640 20.01 2.27 11.24
#